data_AF-A0A0L7KKY3-F1
#
_entry.id   AF-A0A0L7KKY3-F1
#
_cell.length_a   1.000
_cell.length_b   1.000
_cell.length_c   1.000
_cell.angle_alpha   90.00
_cell.angle_beta   90.00
_cell.angle_gamma   90.00
#
_symmetry.space_group_name_H-M   'P 1'
#
loop_
_entity.id
_entity.type
_entity.pdbx_description
1 polymer ?
#
loop_
_entity_poly.entity_id
_entity_poly.type
_entity_poly.pdbx_seq_one_letter_code
_entity_poly.pdbx_strand_id
1 'polypeptide(L)'
;MDRNGCTNCLFACNRYIDWINNKKKEFLKQKKKYDKVINRTYSQETGLSNNIINKYDNKFYKELRNQYGSLQNFLQLLNKEKECLEKPHVEGNIKHINFSNANDTFYRSKYCESCPECGVVFKNGQFIEREEDGRCIKEERDRTKEPKITFIDFLLNEEEGNDIVKKLKPFCGHTVSKKYEEIEKWKCSHYEDTDNDCEMQKNGKDNKKHYKIMPFVVFVEFWVTHMLKDSIDWRKYINRCINNTTSNKCKKGCKNNCECFKKWIKKKQVEWNDIKAHYKYETGFNGWDRYGTLELFLEEDFFEDIKKAYGNEEAVDRIKKLKKDHASNKEEDPSTAKYAIDLLLEHELDEADLCLDTHLEDEDCSDDDDDHQEQPIVKSNPCGGQNGRKYPVLANKAAQLMHHKAKTQLTSRAGGRSALKGDASKGTYKKNRKPQELSNICNITLQHSNDDRSHGEPCKGKDGGQDGVRMKIGKDWENVKENVKTSYKEVYLPPRREHMCTSNLENLDFDSVIKNDKASHSLLGDVLLSAKMDAQKIKDLYQQQNGKSELTDPNYQETVCRAIRYSFADLGDIIKGTDLWEANPGEKNTQRRLETVFGKIKRHLMGKDKDKYKDDDYKHTKLRSDWWEANRHQVWRAMKCAIENDKDMKCNGIPIEDYIPQRLRWMTEWAEWFCKMQSQEYENLVTNCAGCMNKNKNGARTVRDRTAFDNPNDQQV
;
A
#
# COMPACT_ATOMS: atom_id res chain seq x y z
N MET A 1 -25.08 -24.68 22.33
CA MET A 1 -25.16 -23.57 21.37
C MET A 1 -23.89 -23.62 20.55
N ASP A 2 -24.03 -23.55 19.24
CA ASP A 2 -22.91 -23.50 18.31
C ASP A 2 -22.08 -22.23 18.60
N ARG A 3 -20.86 -22.37 19.14
CA ARG A 3 -20.03 -21.22 19.56
C ARG A 3 -19.78 -20.26 18.39
N ASN A 4 -19.75 -20.78 17.17
CA ASN A 4 -19.55 -20.02 15.93
C ASN A 4 -20.75 -19.15 15.53
N GLY A 5 -21.91 -19.30 16.15
CA GLY A 5 -23.10 -18.51 15.81
C GLY A 5 -22.93 -17.01 16.09
N CYS A 6 -22.28 -16.64 17.19
CA CYS A 6 -22.12 -15.24 17.59
C CYS A 6 -21.09 -14.49 16.72
N THR A 7 -19.94 -15.12 16.47
CA THR A 7 -18.90 -14.61 15.57
C THR A 7 -19.46 -14.40 14.15
N ASN A 8 -20.14 -15.42 13.60
CA ASN A 8 -20.79 -15.33 12.30
C ASN A 8 -21.86 -14.23 12.26
N CYS A 9 -22.66 -14.10 13.33
CA CYS A 9 -23.63 -13.02 13.47
C CYS A 9 -22.94 -11.65 13.41
N LEU A 10 -21.87 -11.42 14.18
CA LEU A 10 -21.14 -10.15 14.18
C LEU A 10 -20.62 -9.81 12.78
N PHE A 11 -20.00 -10.76 12.06
CA PHE A 11 -19.49 -10.51 10.71
C PHE A 11 -20.61 -10.25 9.68
N ALA A 12 -21.70 -11.03 9.72
CA ALA A 12 -22.86 -10.83 8.85
C ALA A 12 -23.53 -9.47 9.12
N CYS A 13 -23.73 -9.14 10.39
CA CYS A 13 -24.37 -7.91 10.82
C CYS A 13 -23.56 -6.67 10.48
N ASN A 14 -22.23 -6.67 10.67
CA ASN A 14 -21.43 -5.51 10.28
C ASN A 14 -21.45 -5.29 8.76
N ARG A 15 -21.36 -6.36 7.95
CA ARG A 15 -21.48 -6.25 6.49
C ARG A 15 -22.84 -5.69 6.07
N TYR A 16 -23.90 -6.16 6.71
CA TYR A 16 -25.25 -5.66 6.47
C TYR A 16 -25.40 -4.19 6.90
N ILE A 17 -24.90 -3.82 8.09
CA ILE A 17 -24.93 -2.44 8.61
C ILE A 17 -24.15 -1.49 7.70
N ASP A 18 -22.97 -1.89 7.22
CA ASP A 18 -22.19 -1.12 6.25
C ASP A 18 -22.94 -0.94 4.93
N TRP A 19 -23.48 -2.03 4.40
CA TRP A 19 -24.24 -2.03 3.16
C TRP A 19 -25.48 -1.13 3.28
N ILE A 20 -26.29 -1.27 4.34
CA ILE A 20 -27.52 -0.50 4.52
C ILE A 20 -27.21 0.99 4.75
N ASN A 21 -26.12 1.32 5.47
CA ASN A 21 -25.65 2.70 5.63
C ASN A 21 -25.18 3.30 4.31
N ASN A 22 -24.50 2.52 3.46
CA ASN A 22 -24.13 2.97 2.12
C ASN A 22 -25.35 3.15 1.22
N LYS A 23 -26.35 2.26 1.29
CA LYS A 23 -27.64 2.44 0.61
C LYS A 23 -28.38 3.69 1.09
N LYS A 24 -28.33 4.01 2.39
CA LYS A 24 -28.84 5.27 2.93
C LYS A 24 -28.12 6.48 2.32
N LYS A 25 -26.79 6.45 2.21
CA LYS A 25 -26.00 7.53 1.59
C LYS A 25 -26.33 7.70 0.11
N GLU A 26 -26.41 6.61 -0.65
CA GLU A 26 -26.83 6.60 -2.06
C GLU A 26 -28.22 7.22 -2.22
N PHE A 27 -29.19 6.77 -1.41
CA PHE A 27 -30.54 7.31 -1.37
C PHE A 27 -30.56 8.82 -1.08
N LEU A 28 -29.82 9.29 -0.07
CA LEU A 28 -29.73 10.72 0.25
C LEU A 28 -29.10 11.55 -0.88
N LYS A 29 -28.11 11.01 -1.61
CA LYS A 29 -27.53 11.65 -2.80
C LYS A 29 -28.56 11.75 -3.93
N GLN A 30 -29.29 10.67 -4.21
CA GLN A 30 -30.34 10.64 -5.23
C GLN A 30 -31.49 11.58 -4.88
N LYS A 31 -31.91 11.62 -3.61
CA LYS A 31 -32.91 12.56 -3.07
C LYS A 31 -32.53 14.01 -3.38
N LYS A 32 -31.29 14.41 -3.03
CA LYS A 32 -30.75 15.75 -3.35
C LYS A 32 -30.68 16.02 -4.86
N LYS A 33 -30.34 15.03 -5.68
CA LYS A 33 -30.29 15.18 -7.13
C LYS A 33 -31.70 15.37 -7.71
N TYR A 34 -32.68 14.60 -7.23
CA TYR A 34 -34.07 14.73 -7.61
C TYR A 34 -34.60 16.13 -7.31
N ASP A 35 -34.40 16.62 -6.08
CA ASP A 35 -34.80 17.98 -5.68
C ASP A 35 -34.17 19.05 -6.58
N LYS A 36 -32.89 18.91 -6.94
CA LYS A 36 -32.21 19.84 -7.86
C LYS A 36 -32.81 19.80 -9.26
N VAL A 37 -33.12 18.62 -9.78
CA VAL A 37 -33.64 18.46 -11.14
C VAL A 37 -35.09 18.92 -11.23
N ILE A 38 -35.92 18.58 -10.24
CA ILE A 38 -37.34 18.91 -10.24
C ILE A 38 -37.55 20.43 -10.04
N ASN A 39 -36.71 21.09 -9.24
CA ASN A 39 -36.79 22.54 -8.98
C ASN A 39 -36.02 23.41 -9.98
N ARG A 40 -35.24 22.82 -10.90
CA ARG A 40 -34.57 23.60 -11.95
C ARG A 40 -35.59 24.26 -12.87
N THR A 41 -35.73 25.57 -12.78
CA THR A 41 -36.30 26.40 -13.84
C THR A 41 -35.33 26.36 -15.01
N TYR A 42 -35.65 25.59 -16.05
CA TYR A 42 -34.95 25.73 -17.32
C TYR A 42 -35.29 27.12 -17.86
N SER A 43 -34.43 28.09 -17.64
CA SER A 43 -34.45 29.32 -18.43
C SER A 43 -34.22 28.91 -19.88
N GLN A 44 -35.20 29.19 -20.73
CA GLN A 44 -34.92 29.26 -22.16
C GLN A 44 -33.76 30.23 -22.35
N GLU A 45 -32.83 29.84 -23.23
CA GLU A 45 -31.75 30.66 -23.79
C GLU A 45 -30.52 30.90 -22.90
N THR A 46 -29.49 30.09 -23.11
CA THR A 46 -28.22 30.58 -23.70
C THR A 46 -27.54 29.40 -24.39
N GLY A 47 -27.30 29.54 -25.69
CA GLY A 47 -26.72 28.49 -26.52
C GLY A 47 -25.27 28.18 -26.14
N LEU A 48 -24.95 26.89 -26.11
CA LEU A 48 -23.68 26.27 -26.54
C LEU A 48 -23.68 24.78 -26.14
N SER A 49 -24.14 23.94 -27.08
CA SER A 49 -23.77 22.52 -27.31
C SER A 49 -24.99 21.71 -27.78
N ASN A 50 -25.01 21.42 -29.09
CA ASN A 50 -25.96 20.55 -29.76
C ASN A 50 -25.70 19.08 -29.43
N ASN A 51 -26.15 18.60 -28.26
CA ASN A 51 -26.30 17.17 -28.02
C ASN A 51 -27.79 16.82 -27.90
N ILE A 52 -28.29 16.00 -28.82
CA ILE A 52 -29.67 15.51 -28.92
C ILE A 52 -30.19 14.93 -27.59
N ILE A 53 -29.29 14.45 -26.73
CA ILE A 53 -29.56 13.94 -25.37
C ILE A 53 -30.26 14.97 -24.48
N ASN A 54 -29.88 16.26 -24.55
CA ASN A 54 -30.46 17.31 -23.70
C ASN A 54 -31.95 17.60 -23.99
N LYS A 55 -32.45 17.30 -25.20
CA LYS A 55 -33.84 17.60 -25.58
C LYS A 55 -34.83 16.54 -25.07
N TYR A 56 -34.43 15.26 -25.09
CA TYR A 56 -35.25 14.16 -24.56
C TYR A 56 -35.34 14.21 -23.03
N ASP A 57 -34.22 14.49 -22.36
CA ASP A 57 -34.17 14.67 -20.91
C ASP A 57 -35.11 15.79 -20.45
N ASN A 58 -35.13 16.92 -21.15
CA ASN A 58 -36.01 18.05 -20.80
C ASN A 58 -37.50 17.71 -20.94
N LYS A 59 -37.90 16.97 -21.98
CA LYS A 59 -39.29 16.53 -22.16
C LYS A 59 -39.68 15.55 -21.05
N PHE A 60 -38.80 14.61 -20.73
CA PHE A 60 -39.00 13.65 -19.64
C PHE A 60 -39.13 14.33 -18.28
N TYR A 61 -38.24 15.26 -17.92
CA TYR A 61 -38.31 15.97 -16.64
C TYR A 61 -39.54 16.89 -16.53
N LYS A 62 -40.02 17.44 -17.65
CA LYS A 62 -41.28 18.20 -17.67
C LYS A 62 -42.48 17.31 -17.32
N GLU A 63 -42.61 16.15 -17.94
CA GLU A 63 -43.67 15.18 -17.63
C GLU A 63 -43.54 14.64 -16.20
N LEU A 64 -42.31 14.32 -15.77
CA LEU A 64 -42.02 13.87 -14.41
C LEU A 64 -42.43 14.94 -13.37
N ARG A 65 -42.20 16.23 -13.65
CA ARG A 65 -42.64 17.34 -12.80
C ARG A 65 -44.17 17.48 -12.77
N ASN A 66 -44.84 17.29 -13.89
CA ASN A 66 -46.30 17.37 -13.92
C ASN A 66 -46.95 16.26 -13.08
N GLN A 67 -46.42 15.04 -13.13
CA GLN A 67 -47.00 13.88 -12.45
C GLN A 67 -46.50 13.71 -11.00
N TYR A 68 -45.22 14.00 -10.75
CA TYR A 68 -44.54 13.77 -9.47
C TYR A 68 -43.76 15.01 -9.02
N GLY A 69 -44.34 16.20 -9.17
CA GLY A 69 -43.67 17.49 -8.96
C GLY A 69 -43.09 17.73 -7.56
N SER A 70 -43.43 16.91 -6.58
CA SER A 70 -42.78 16.90 -5.26
C SER A 70 -42.00 15.60 -5.07
N LEU A 71 -40.89 15.70 -4.36
CA LEU A 71 -40.12 14.54 -3.93
C LEU A 71 -40.98 13.52 -3.17
N GLN A 72 -41.92 13.99 -2.34
CA GLN A 72 -42.80 13.10 -1.57
C GLN A 72 -43.67 12.22 -2.47
N ASN A 73 -44.21 12.79 -3.56
CA ASN A 73 -45.01 12.05 -4.54
C ASN A 73 -44.16 11.00 -5.27
N PHE A 74 -42.91 11.35 -5.60
CA PHE A 74 -41.99 10.40 -6.23
C PHE A 74 -41.59 9.25 -5.30
N LEU A 75 -41.32 9.52 -4.01
CA LEU A 75 -41.03 8.46 -3.04
C LEU A 75 -42.24 7.54 -2.81
N GLN A 76 -43.46 8.08 -2.84
CA GLN A 76 -44.68 7.27 -2.78
C GLN A 76 -44.84 6.35 -4.00
N LEU A 77 -44.38 6.77 -5.18
CA LEU A 77 -44.34 5.89 -6.36
C LEU A 77 -43.36 4.73 -6.14
N LEU A 78 -42.15 5.01 -5.67
CA LEU A 78 -41.14 3.98 -5.37
C LEU A 78 -41.64 2.95 -4.34
N ASN A 79 -42.38 3.41 -3.33
CA ASN A 79 -42.97 2.52 -2.33
C ASN A 79 -44.04 1.56 -2.91
N LYS A 80 -44.58 1.83 -4.11
CA LYS A 80 -45.58 0.99 -4.78
C LYS A 80 -44.95 -0.06 -5.71
N GLU A 81 -43.63 -0.05 -5.88
CA GLU A 81 -42.95 -1.08 -6.65
C GLU A 81 -43.16 -2.45 -6.02
N LYS A 82 -43.32 -3.46 -6.87
CA LYS A 82 -43.70 -4.82 -6.45
C LYS A 82 -42.72 -5.36 -5.40
N GLU A 83 -41.41 -5.17 -5.64
CA GLU A 83 -40.32 -5.59 -4.77
C GLU A 83 -40.32 -4.86 -3.41
N CYS A 84 -40.91 -3.67 -3.32
CA CYS A 84 -41.04 -2.90 -2.07
C CYS A 84 -42.29 -3.26 -1.26
N LEU A 85 -43.30 -3.82 -1.94
CA LEU A 85 -44.56 -4.27 -1.36
C LEU A 85 -44.49 -5.71 -0.84
N GLU A 86 -43.71 -6.57 -1.49
CA GLU A 86 -43.47 -7.96 -1.08
C GLU A 86 -42.83 -8.00 0.32
N LYS A 87 -43.48 -8.71 1.25
CA LYS A 87 -42.88 -8.98 2.57
C LYS A 87 -41.74 -9.99 2.38
N PRO A 88 -40.51 -9.72 2.86
CA PRO A 88 -39.49 -10.75 2.90
C PRO A 88 -39.97 -11.91 3.80
N HIS A 89 -39.70 -13.15 3.40
CA HIS A 89 -39.98 -14.39 4.16
C HIS A 89 -39.05 -14.51 5.39
N VAL A 90 -39.10 -13.54 6.30
CA VAL A 90 -38.25 -13.51 7.50
C VAL A 90 -39.14 -13.26 8.71
N GLU A 91 -39.04 -14.12 9.72
CA GLU A 91 -39.80 -14.04 10.97
C GLU A 91 -39.46 -12.76 11.76
N GLY A 92 -40.23 -11.71 11.53
CA GLY A 92 -40.13 -10.46 12.28
C GLY A 92 -41.05 -9.41 11.67
N ASN A 93 -41.64 -8.57 12.52
CA ASN A 93 -42.55 -7.47 12.15
C ASN A 93 -41.85 -6.36 11.34
N ILE A 94 -41.28 -6.65 10.17
CA ILE A 94 -40.81 -5.63 9.23
C ILE A 94 -42.03 -5.12 8.45
N LYS A 95 -42.36 -3.85 8.67
CA LYS A 95 -43.38 -3.14 7.88
C LYS A 95 -42.88 -2.99 6.45
N HIS A 96 -43.80 -2.91 5.48
CA HIS A 96 -43.49 -2.63 4.07
C HIS A 96 -42.46 -1.49 3.92
N ILE A 97 -41.56 -1.59 2.93
CA ILE A 97 -40.51 -0.58 2.69
C ILE A 97 -41.17 0.78 2.47
N ASN A 98 -40.72 1.80 3.22
CA ASN A 98 -41.28 3.14 3.11
C ASN A 98 -40.18 4.20 3.06
N PHE A 99 -39.76 4.56 1.86
CA PHE A 99 -38.74 5.60 1.62
C PHE A 99 -39.15 7.00 2.12
N SER A 100 -40.44 7.23 2.44
CA SER A 100 -40.88 8.47 3.11
C SER A 100 -40.44 8.51 4.58
N ASN A 101 -40.26 7.34 5.21
CA ASN A 101 -39.59 7.21 6.51
C ASN A 101 -38.22 6.52 6.33
N ALA A 102 -37.24 7.33 5.93
CA ALA A 102 -35.88 6.87 5.67
C ALA A 102 -35.15 6.36 6.94
N ASN A 103 -35.59 6.75 8.14
CA ASN A 103 -34.93 6.25 9.36
C ASN A 103 -35.33 4.81 9.65
N ASP A 104 -36.60 4.45 9.49
CA ASP A 104 -37.06 3.07 9.67
C ASP A 104 -36.58 2.15 8.54
N THR A 105 -36.63 2.64 7.29
CA THR A 105 -36.29 1.83 6.10
C THR A 105 -34.82 1.43 6.05
N PHE A 106 -33.93 2.34 6.47
CA PHE A 106 -32.49 2.09 6.48
C PHE A 106 -31.97 1.77 7.90
N TYR A 107 -32.84 1.31 8.80
CA TYR A 107 -32.45 0.84 10.12
C TYR A 107 -31.75 -0.52 10.02
N ARG A 108 -30.88 -0.81 10.99
CA ARG A 108 -30.22 -2.12 11.08
C ARG A 108 -31.24 -3.23 11.35
N SER A 109 -30.89 -4.46 10.99
CA SER A 109 -31.74 -5.61 11.26
C SER A 109 -31.90 -5.83 12.77
N LYS A 110 -33.08 -6.30 13.21
CA LYS A 110 -33.31 -6.68 14.62
C LYS A 110 -32.40 -7.81 15.07
N TYR A 111 -31.98 -8.70 14.16
CA TYR A 111 -31.00 -9.74 14.44
C TYR A 111 -29.59 -9.21 14.69
N CYS A 112 -29.35 -7.94 14.36
CA CYS A 112 -28.09 -7.23 14.56
C CYS A 112 -28.15 -6.24 15.73
N GLU A 113 -29.17 -6.37 16.58
CA GLU A 113 -29.22 -5.68 17.87
C GLU A 113 -28.30 -6.38 18.88
N SER A 114 -27.77 -5.61 19.84
CA SER A 114 -26.97 -6.16 20.93
C SER A 114 -27.77 -7.21 21.70
N CYS A 115 -27.11 -8.28 22.14
CA CYS A 115 -27.74 -9.25 23.02
C CYS A 115 -28.19 -8.56 24.33
N PRO A 116 -29.33 -8.95 24.91
CA PRO A 116 -29.73 -8.50 26.25
C PRO A 116 -28.64 -8.81 27.29
N GLU A 117 -28.47 -7.93 28.29
CA GLU A 117 -27.40 -8.04 29.31
C GLU A 117 -27.47 -9.38 30.08
N CYS A 118 -28.68 -9.93 30.28
CA CYS A 118 -28.92 -11.24 30.91
C CYS A 118 -29.05 -12.41 29.91
N GLY A 119 -28.83 -12.17 28.61
CA GLY A 119 -29.06 -13.12 27.53
C GLY A 119 -30.54 -13.47 27.31
N VAL A 120 -30.77 -14.57 26.60
CA VAL A 120 -32.11 -15.04 26.23
C VAL A 120 -32.34 -16.49 26.68
N VAL A 121 -33.59 -16.86 26.88
CA VAL A 121 -34.02 -18.24 27.14
C VAL A 121 -34.95 -18.72 26.05
N PHE A 122 -34.77 -19.96 25.61
CA PHE A 122 -35.65 -20.57 24.62
C PHE A 122 -36.88 -21.15 25.33
N LYS A 123 -38.06 -20.56 25.11
CA LYS A 123 -39.35 -21.03 25.62
C LYS A 123 -40.39 -21.02 24.51
N ASN A 124 -41.20 -22.07 24.42
CA ASN A 124 -42.32 -22.17 23.48
C ASN A 124 -41.94 -21.90 22.00
N GLY A 125 -40.77 -22.34 21.57
CA GLY A 125 -40.31 -22.16 20.18
C GLY A 125 -39.72 -20.79 19.86
N GLN A 126 -39.58 -19.88 20.85
CA GLN A 126 -38.97 -18.56 20.67
C GLN A 126 -37.91 -18.27 21.74
N PHE A 127 -36.92 -17.44 21.37
CA PHE A 127 -36.00 -16.84 22.33
C PHE A 127 -36.64 -15.59 22.94
N ILE A 128 -36.77 -15.58 24.26
CA ILE A 128 -37.25 -14.42 25.02
C ILE A 128 -36.13 -13.90 25.91
N GLU A 129 -36.09 -12.58 26.15
CA GLU A 129 -35.12 -11.99 27.09
C GLU A 129 -35.25 -12.66 28.46
N ARG A 130 -34.11 -12.97 29.07
CA ARG A 130 -34.09 -13.52 30.42
C ARG A 130 -34.38 -12.39 31.41
N GLU A 131 -35.26 -12.64 32.37
CA GLU A 131 -35.44 -11.75 33.52
C GLU A 131 -34.14 -11.66 34.35
N GLU A 132 -33.96 -10.56 35.09
CA GLU A 132 -32.83 -10.38 36.02
C GLU A 132 -32.94 -11.38 37.20
N ASP A 133 -32.66 -12.66 36.92
CA ASP A 133 -32.68 -13.77 37.88
C ASP A 133 -31.29 -14.04 38.47
N GLY A 134 -31.21 -14.92 39.47
CA GLY A 134 -29.94 -15.30 40.13
C GLY A 134 -28.89 -15.97 39.23
N ARG A 135 -29.18 -16.23 37.94
CA ARG A 135 -28.17 -16.65 36.95
C ARG A 135 -27.65 -15.47 36.10
N CYS A 136 -28.35 -14.34 36.07
CA CYS A 136 -27.86 -13.09 35.49
C CYS A 136 -26.95 -12.34 36.49
N ILE A 137 -27.25 -12.43 37.78
CA ILE A 137 -26.38 -11.97 38.86
C ILE A 137 -25.36 -13.09 39.12
N LYS A 138 -24.07 -12.83 38.92
CA LYS A 138 -23.04 -13.81 39.27
C LYS A 138 -23.07 -13.99 40.79
N GLU A 139 -23.42 -15.19 41.28
CA GLU A 139 -23.27 -15.52 42.69
C GLU A 139 -21.79 -15.30 43.08
N GLU A 140 -21.55 -14.56 44.17
CA GLU A 140 -20.20 -14.40 44.71
C GLU A 140 -19.66 -15.79 45.07
N ARG A 141 -18.69 -16.27 44.30
CA ARG A 141 -17.99 -17.52 44.60
C ARG A 141 -17.15 -17.28 45.85
N ASP A 142 -17.29 -18.16 46.84
CA ASP A 142 -16.41 -18.16 48.01
C ASP A 142 -14.99 -18.57 47.60
N ARG A 143 -14.10 -17.58 47.50
CA ARG A 143 -12.74 -17.71 46.99
C ARG A 143 -11.78 -17.73 48.16
N THR A 144 -11.18 -18.89 48.40
CA THR A 144 -10.23 -19.10 49.50
C THR A 144 -8.76 -19.02 49.09
N LYS A 145 -8.47 -18.99 47.78
CA LYS A 145 -7.12 -18.93 47.20
C LYS A 145 -6.82 -17.52 46.66
N GLU A 146 -5.55 -17.11 46.71
CA GLU A 146 -5.12 -15.88 46.03
C GLU A 146 -5.13 -16.06 44.50
N PRO A 147 -5.80 -15.18 43.74
CA PRO A 147 -5.83 -15.28 42.28
C PRO A 147 -4.55 -14.78 41.63
N LYS A 148 -4.28 -15.31 40.44
CA LYS A 148 -3.32 -14.72 39.51
C LYS A 148 -4.05 -13.65 38.69
N ILE A 149 -3.62 -12.40 38.82
CA ILE A 149 -4.33 -11.23 38.25
C ILE A 149 -3.56 -10.67 37.05
N THR A 150 -4.30 -10.32 36.01
CA THR A 150 -3.81 -9.52 34.89
C THR A 150 -4.79 -8.39 34.59
N PHE A 151 -4.26 -7.21 34.28
CA PHE A 151 -5.06 -6.08 33.82
C PHE A 151 -4.91 -5.93 32.31
N ILE A 152 -6.02 -5.73 31.62
CA ILE A 152 -6.07 -5.58 30.16
C ILE A 152 -6.81 -4.30 29.85
N ASP A 153 -6.11 -3.33 29.25
CA ASP A 153 -6.71 -2.07 28.82
C ASP A 153 -7.24 -2.24 27.39
N PHE A 154 -8.51 -2.61 27.22
CA PHE A 154 -9.10 -2.93 25.93
C PHE A 154 -9.66 -1.68 25.21
N LEU A 155 -9.12 -1.35 24.03
CA LEU A 155 -9.67 -0.34 23.14
C LEU A 155 -10.87 -0.92 22.38
N LEU A 156 -12.09 -0.64 22.85
CA LEU A 156 -13.33 -1.08 22.22
C LEU A 156 -13.92 0.01 21.32
N ASN A 157 -14.48 -0.39 20.19
CA ASN A 157 -15.04 0.49 19.19
C ASN A 157 -16.46 0.05 18.75
N GLU A 158 -17.49 0.61 19.39
CA GLU A 158 -18.89 0.23 19.18
C GLU A 158 -19.79 1.36 18.67
N GLU A 159 -19.23 2.48 18.20
CA GLU A 159 -20.03 3.52 17.56
C GLU A 159 -20.62 3.02 16.23
N GLU A 160 -21.95 3.01 16.12
CA GLU A 160 -22.64 2.59 14.90
C GLU A 160 -22.61 3.67 13.81
N GLY A 161 -22.52 3.26 12.54
CA GLY A 161 -22.71 4.13 11.37
C GLY A 161 -21.57 5.09 11.02
N ASN A 162 -20.61 5.30 11.93
CA ASN A 162 -19.36 6.00 11.64
C ASN A 162 -18.33 5.08 10.98
N ASP A 163 -17.35 5.65 10.30
CA ASP A 163 -16.19 4.90 9.81
C ASP A 163 -15.07 4.80 10.85
N ILE A 164 -14.19 3.81 10.73
CA ILE A 164 -13.16 3.54 11.74
C ILE A 164 -12.26 4.74 12.06
N VAL A 165 -11.96 5.57 11.07
CA VAL A 165 -11.17 6.79 11.25
C VAL A 165 -11.92 7.80 12.14
N LYS A 166 -13.23 7.99 11.92
CA LYS A 166 -14.05 8.84 12.77
C LYS A 166 -14.20 8.29 14.18
N LYS A 167 -14.46 6.97 14.29
CA LYS A 167 -14.65 6.33 15.60
C LYS A 167 -13.39 6.42 16.46
N LEU A 168 -12.23 6.14 15.88
CA LEU A 168 -10.94 6.20 16.57
C LEU A 168 -10.30 7.60 16.54
N LYS A 169 -11.00 8.63 16.03
CA LYS A 169 -10.48 10.00 15.94
C LYS A 169 -9.99 10.53 17.30
N PRO A 170 -10.71 10.35 18.43
CA PRO A 170 -10.23 10.83 19.72
C PRO A 170 -9.03 10.02 20.22
N PHE A 171 -8.96 8.72 19.89
CA PHE A 171 -7.79 7.88 20.20
C PHE A 171 -6.56 8.32 19.39
N CYS A 172 -6.76 8.80 18.17
CA CYS A 172 -5.70 9.16 17.24
C CYS A 172 -5.20 10.61 17.32
N GLY A 173 -5.82 11.47 18.13
CA GLY A 173 -5.36 12.85 18.33
C GLY A 173 -3.96 12.98 18.95
N HIS A 174 -3.25 14.07 18.63
CA HIS A 174 -1.91 14.40 19.14
C HIS A 174 -1.91 15.06 20.53
N THR A 175 -3.00 15.71 20.93
CA THR A 175 -3.15 16.27 22.27
C THR A 175 -3.62 15.19 23.24
N VAL A 176 -2.74 14.84 24.17
CA VAL A 176 -3.05 14.03 25.37
C VAL A 176 -3.97 14.85 26.28
N SER A 177 -5.23 15.00 25.88
CA SER A 177 -6.24 15.71 26.66
C SER A 177 -7.29 14.72 27.13
N LYS A 178 -7.08 14.26 28.37
CA LYS A 178 -7.97 13.41 29.19
C LYS A 178 -8.06 11.95 28.70
N LYS A 179 -8.11 11.03 29.67
CA LYS A 179 -8.34 9.58 29.50
C LYS A 179 -9.33 9.38 28.35
N TYR A 180 -8.89 8.76 27.25
CA TYR A 180 -9.80 8.31 26.20
C TYR A 180 -10.86 7.45 26.88
N GLU A 181 -12.11 7.95 26.89
CA GLU A 181 -13.16 7.39 27.72
C GLU A 181 -13.53 5.98 27.30
N GLU A 182 -13.19 5.52 26.09
CA GLU A 182 -13.55 4.19 25.55
C GLU A 182 -12.44 3.13 25.64
N ILE A 183 -11.36 3.37 26.42
CA ILE A 183 -10.48 2.27 26.84
C ILE A 183 -11.06 1.65 28.10
N GLU A 184 -11.55 0.43 27.96
CA GLU A 184 -12.11 -0.35 29.05
C GLU A 184 -11.01 -1.05 29.84
N LYS A 185 -11.08 -0.95 31.16
CA LYS A 185 -10.13 -1.63 32.04
C LYS A 185 -10.70 -2.95 32.49
N TRP A 186 -10.08 -4.04 32.08
CA TRP A 186 -10.49 -5.39 32.45
C TRP A 186 -9.51 -5.98 33.46
N LYS A 187 -10.04 -6.58 34.52
CA LYS A 187 -9.28 -7.34 35.52
C LYS A 187 -9.62 -8.80 35.35
N CYS A 188 -8.68 -9.58 34.81
CA CYS A 188 -8.80 -11.02 34.70
C CYS A 188 -8.17 -11.69 35.91
N SER A 189 -8.91 -12.58 36.56
CA SER A 189 -8.53 -13.26 37.81
C SER A 189 -8.65 -14.76 37.62
N HIS A 190 -7.51 -15.45 37.64
CA HIS A 190 -7.45 -16.91 37.54
C HIS A 190 -7.22 -17.51 38.93
N TYR A 191 -8.22 -18.23 39.44
CA TYR A 191 -8.11 -19.01 40.67
C TYR A 191 -7.77 -20.48 40.37
N GLU A 192 -8.46 -21.07 39.40
CA GLU A 192 -8.28 -22.43 38.86
C GLU A 192 -8.99 -22.56 37.50
N ASP A 193 -8.81 -23.69 36.78
CA ASP A 193 -9.29 -23.85 35.39
C ASP A 193 -10.81 -23.65 35.21
N THR A 194 -11.59 -23.79 36.29
CA THR A 194 -13.06 -23.57 36.27
C THR A 194 -13.49 -22.20 36.82
N ASP A 195 -12.53 -21.42 37.34
CA ASP A 195 -12.71 -20.07 37.87
C ASP A 195 -11.63 -19.14 37.32
N ASN A 196 -11.78 -18.83 36.03
CA ASN A 196 -11.02 -17.82 35.33
C ASN A 196 -11.94 -16.82 34.62
N ASP A 197 -12.04 -15.62 35.17
CA ASP A 197 -12.99 -14.59 34.75
C ASP A 197 -12.32 -13.24 34.56
N CYS A 198 -12.81 -12.49 33.58
CA CYS A 198 -12.49 -11.08 33.37
C CYS A 198 -13.67 -10.19 33.76
N GLU A 199 -13.38 -9.19 34.60
CA GLU A 199 -14.36 -8.20 35.06
C GLU A 199 -13.93 -6.79 34.64
N MET A 200 -14.84 -6.05 34.03
CA MET A 200 -14.65 -4.66 33.66
C MET A 200 -14.71 -3.76 34.90
N GLN A 201 -13.62 -3.05 35.17
CA GLN A 201 -13.41 -2.22 36.37
C GLN A 201 -13.88 -0.76 36.20
N LYS A 202 -14.08 -0.27 34.97
CA LYS A 202 -14.48 1.14 34.74
C LYS A 202 -15.35 1.33 33.49
N ASN A 203 -16.52 1.92 33.68
CA ASN A 203 -17.44 2.34 32.63
C ASN A 203 -16.92 3.60 31.92
N GLY A 204 -16.38 3.42 30.73
CA GLY A 204 -16.28 4.46 29.74
C GLY A 204 -17.66 4.84 29.20
N LYS A 205 -18.44 5.63 29.95
CA LYS A 205 -19.90 5.80 29.79
C LYS A 205 -20.66 4.51 30.12
N ASP A 206 -21.94 4.62 30.49
CA ASP A 206 -22.84 3.48 30.73
C ASP A 206 -23.06 2.68 29.43
N ASN A 207 -22.06 1.93 29.00
CA ASN A 207 -22.15 1.00 27.88
C ASN A 207 -22.98 -0.21 28.32
N LYS A 208 -24.28 -0.18 28.02
CA LYS A 208 -25.20 -1.33 28.18
C LYS A 208 -25.05 -2.37 27.06
N LYS A 209 -23.89 -2.45 26.40
CA LYS A 209 -23.75 -3.05 25.06
C LYS A 209 -23.07 -4.42 25.01
N HIS A 210 -22.36 -4.82 26.06
CA HIS A 210 -21.82 -6.17 26.24
C HIS A 210 -21.74 -6.56 27.72
N TYR A 211 -21.51 -7.86 28.00
CA TYR A 211 -21.31 -8.38 29.35
C TYR A 211 -20.16 -7.65 30.06
N LYS A 212 -20.34 -7.32 31.34
CA LYS A 212 -19.31 -6.66 32.18
C LYS A 212 -18.39 -7.66 32.88
N ILE A 213 -18.83 -8.91 32.99
CA ILE A 213 -18.07 -10.02 33.51
C ILE A 213 -18.24 -11.19 32.54
N MET A 214 -17.13 -11.80 32.14
CA MET A 214 -17.17 -12.98 31.28
C MET A 214 -16.03 -13.94 31.61
N PRO A 215 -16.20 -15.25 31.36
CA PRO A 215 -15.09 -16.20 31.43
C PRO A 215 -13.95 -15.73 30.52
N PHE A 216 -12.71 -15.98 30.92
CA PHE A 216 -11.54 -15.50 30.16
C PHE A 216 -11.53 -15.96 28.70
N VAL A 217 -11.91 -17.22 28.42
CA VAL A 217 -12.02 -17.73 27.04
C VAL A 217 -13.02 -16.90 26.21
N VAL A 218 -14.15 -16.51 26.79
CA VAL A 218 -15.15 -15.66 26.13
C VAL A 218 -14.61 -14.24 25.92
N PHE A 219 -13.80 -13.74 26.85
CA PHE A 219 -13.09 -12.47 26.66
C PHE A 219 -12.10 -12.53 25.49
N VAL A 220 -11.37 -13.62 25.34
CA VAL A 220 -10.45 -13.82 24.19
C VAL A 220 -11.23 -13.86 22.87
N GLU A 221 -12.32 -14.63 22.79
CA GLU A 221 -13.22 -14.66 21.62
C GLU A 221 -13.72 -13.26 21.27
N PHE A 222 -14.23 -12.53 22.27
CA PHE A 222 -14.74 -11.17 22.12
C PHE A 222 -13.67 -10.21 21.60
N TRP A 223 -12.45 -10.27 22.16
CA TRP A 223 -11.32 -9.44 21.75
C TRP A 223 -10.87 -9.74 20.31
N VAL A 224 -10.67 -11.01 19.97
CA VAL A 224 -10.20 -11.44 18.63
C VAL A 224 -11.21 -11.00 17.57
N THR A 225 -12.51 -11.20 17.83
CA THR A 225 -13.56 -10.82 16.90
C THR A 225 -13.56 -9.31 16.63
N HIS A 226 -13.44 -8.48 17.66
CA HIS A 226 -13.42 -7.02 17.51
C HIS A 226 -12.13 -6.52 16.83
N MET A 227 -10.99 -7.13 17.15
CA MET A 227 -9.72 -6.80 16.49
C MET A 227 -9.79 -7.11 14.99
N LEU A 228 -10.27 -8.29 14.59
CA LEU A 228 -10.40 -8.68 13.18
C LEU A 228 -11.40 -7.79 12.43
N LYS A 229 -12.50 -7.41 13.08
CA LYS A 229 -13.46 -6.44 12.52
C LYS A 229 -12.80 -5.08 12.26
N ASP A 230 -12.14 -4.52 13.27
CA ASP A 230 -11.43 -3.24 13.14
C ASP A 230 -10.36 -3.32 12.04
N SER A 231 -9.64 -4.44 11.94
CA SER A 231 -8.68 -4.69 10.86
C SER A 231 -9.32 -4.61 9.47
N ILE A 232 -10.46 -5.28 9.25
CA ILE A 232 -11.20 -5.23 7.97
C ILE A 232 -11.52 -3.79 7.61
N ASP A 233 -12.00 -3.02 8.58
CA ASP A 233 -12.37 -1.63 8.36
C ASP A 233 -11.14 -0.79 8.07
N TRP A 234 -10.05 -0.94 8.82
CA TRP A 234 -8.78 -0.28 8.56
C TRP A 234 -8.25 -0.58 7.15
N ARG A 235 -8.28 -1.84 6.72
CA ARG A 235 -7.81 -2.24 5.38
C ARG A 235 -8.58 -1.53 4.27
N LYS A 236 -9.88 -1.22 4.43
CA LYS A 236 -10.63 -0.38 3.45
C LYS A 236 -10.03 1.03 3.31
N TYR A 237 -9.47 1.61 4.36
CA TYR A 237 -8.83 2.93 4.35
C TYR A 237 -7.38 2.85 3.88
N ILE A 238 -6.61 1.93 4.45
CA ILE A 238 -5.18 1.78 4.15
C ILE A 238 -4.98 1.34 2.69
N ASN A 239 -5.83 0.47 2.15
CA ASN A 239 -5.80 0.14 0.73
C ASN A 239 -6.05 1.37 -0.16
N ARG A 240 -6.85 2.35 0.27
CA ARG A 240 -7.01 3.60 -0.51
C ARG A 240 -5.77 4.49 -0.48
N CYS A 241 -4.95 4.38 0.58
CA CYS A 241 -3.68 5.08 0.71
C CYS A 241 -2.51 4.34 0.05
N ILE A 242 -2.55 3.01 -0.07
CA ILE A 242 -1.46 2.18 -0.60
C ILE A 242 -1.73 1.66 -2.04
N ASN A 243 -2.98 1.37 -2.42
CA ASN A 243 -3.34 0.66 -3.66
C ASN A 243 -3.91 1.53 -4.79
N ASN A 244 -3.51 2.80 -4.94
CA ASN A 244 -3.95 3.54 -6.13
C ASN A 244 -3.19 3.08 -7.38
N THR A 245 -3.86 2.18 -8.11
CA THR A 245 -3.58 1.43 -9.34
C THR A 245 -3.12 2.23 -10.56
N THR A 246 -2.71 3.48 -10.40
CA THR A 246 -2.26 4.30 -11.52
C THR A 246 -1.09 5.21 -11.18
N SER A 247 -0.75 5.43 -9.90
CA SER A 247 0.34 6.35 -9.58
C SER A 247 0.93 6.36 -8.17
N ASN A 248 0.46 5.56 -7.19
CA ASN A 248 0.93 5.69 -5.78
C ASN A 248 1.04 7.16 -5.31
N LYS A 249 0.15 8.05 -5.80
CA LYS A 249 0.19 9.48 -5.49
C LYS A 249 0.00 9.67 -4.00
N CYS A 250 0.76 10.61 -3.42
CA CYS A 250 0.45 11.09 -2.10
C CYS A 250 -0.99 11.62 -2.09
N LYS A 251 -1.75 11.28 -1.05
CA LYS A 251 -3.14 11.70 -0.87
C LYS A 251 -3.26 12.43 0.46
N LYS A 252 -3.87 13.60 0.44
CA LYS A 252 -4.07 14.41 1.63
C LYS A 252 -4.87 13.63 2.69
N GLY A 253 -4.40 13.65 3.93
CA GLY A 253 -5.04 12.94 5.04
C GLY A 253 -4.67 11.46 5.15
N CYS A 254 -3.98 10.87 4.16
CA CYS A 254 -3.49 9.50 4.29
C CYS A 254 -2.40 9.37 5.34
N LYS A 255 -1.52 10.36 5.52
CA LYS A 255 -0.52 10.33 6.61
C LYS A 255 -1.20 10.17 7.96
N ASN A 256 -2.14 11.07 8.29
CA ASN A 256 -2.85 11.05 9.57
C ASN A 256 -3.59 9.72 9.79
N ASN A 257 -4.24 9.19 8.75
CA ASN A 257 -4.94 7.90 8.82
C ASN A 257 -3.96 6.75 9.06
N CYS A 258 -2.78 6.78 8.43
CA CYS A 258 -1.76 5.75 8.58
C CYS A 258 -1.02 5.85 9.92
N GLU A 259 -0.85 7.05 10.47
CA GLU A 259 -0.34 7.25 11.83
C GLU A 259 -1.34 6.70 12.86
N CYS A 260 -2.62 6.98 12.66
CA CYS A 260 -3.72 6.47 13.48
C CYS A 260 -3.79 4.94 13.43
N PHE A 261 -3.70 4.34 12.24
CA PHE A 261 -3.66 2.89 12.08
C PHE A 261 -2.45 2.26 12.79
N LYS A 262 -1.25 2.81 12.60
CA LYS A 262 -0.03 2.38 13.31
C LYS A 262 -0.22 2.43 14.83
N LYS A 263 -0.84 3.48 15.34
CA LYS A 263 -1.13 3.64 16.77
C LYS A 263 -2.12 2.58 17.27
N TRP A 264 -3.16 2.30 16.50
CA TRP A 264 -4.14 1.24 16.80
C TRP A 264 -3.48 -0.14 16.83
N ILE A 265 -2.65 -0.49 15.83
CA ILE A 265 -1.93 -1.78 15.80
C ILE A 265 -1.05 -1.94 17.04
N LYS A 266 -0.26 -0.91 17.39
CA LYS A 266 0.58 -0.94 18.59
C LYS A 266 -0.24 -1.15 19.87
N LYS A 267 -1.43 -0.56 19.94
CA LYS A 267 -2.33 -0.77 21.07
C LYS A 267 -2.85 -2.21 21.10
N LYS A 268 -3.22 -2.81 19.97
CA LYS A 268 -3.61 -4.22 19.87
C LYS A 268 -2.49 -5.19 20.20
N GLN A 269 -1.24 -4.88 19.85
CA GLN A 269 -0.08 -5.68 20.26
C GLN A 269 0.09 -5.70 21.78
N VAL A 270 -0.11 -4.56 22.45
CA VAL A 270 -0.06 -4.49 23.93
C VAL A 270 -1.19 -5.32 24.53
N GLU A 271 -2.43 -5.11 24.08
CA GLU A 271 -3.60 -5.87 24.56
C GLU A 271 -3.42 -7.39 24.37
N TRP A 272 -2.91 -7.82 23.21
CA TRP A 272 -2.65 -9.23 22.91
C TRP A 272 -1.57 -9.82 23.82
N ASN A 273 -0.50 -9.08 24.10
CA ASN A 273 0.53 -9.53 25.03
C ASN A 273 -0.01 -9.68 26.46
N ASP A 274 -0.89 -8.78 26.91
CA ASP A 274 -1.54 -8.91 28.21
C ASP A 274 -2.46 -10.14 28.26
N ILE A 275 -3.19 -10.43 27.17
CA ILE A 275 -3.99 -11.66 27.02
C ILE A 275 -3.11 -12.91 27.09
N LYS A 276 -2.01 -12.97 26.33
CA LYS A 276 -1.04 -14.09 26.39
C LYS A 276 -0.44 -14.26 27.79
N ALA A 277 -0.14 -13.15 28.46
CA ALA A 277 0.37 -13.15 29.81
C ALA A 277 -0.64 -13.68 30.83
N HIS A 278 -1.94 -13.53 30.60
CA HIS A 278 -2.98 -14.14 31.43
C HIS A 278 -3.20 -15.61 31.06
N TYR A 279 -3.23 -15.94 29.76
CA TYR A 279 -3.43 -17.29 29.25
C TYR A 279 -2.39 -18.30 29.77
N LYS A 280 -1.17 -17.85 30.10
CA LYS A 280 -0.15 -18.70 30.73
C LYS A 280 -0.61 -19.36 32.05
N TYR A 281 -1.66 -18.84 32.67
CA TYR A 281 -2.21 -19.38 33.92
C TYR A 281 -3.15 -20.56 33.71
N GLU A 282 -3.76 -20.70 32.53
CA GLU A 282 -4.64 -21.82 32.17
C GLU A 282 -3.92 -23.16 32.28
N THR A 283 -4.56 -24.16 32.88
CA THR A 283 -4.06 -25.53 32.98
C THR A 283 -5.10 -26.56 32.51
N GLY A 284 -4.94 -27.85 32.84
CA GLY A 284 -5.98 -28.84 32.57
C GLY A 284 -6.11 -29.34 31.12
N PHE A 285 -5.12 -29.10 30.26
CA PHE A 285 -5.17 -29.49 28.83
C PHE A 285 -5.06 -31.01 28.53
N ASN A 286 -5.14 -31.90 29.52
CA ASN A 286 -5.16 -33.36 29.34
C ASN A 286 -4.05 -33.92 28.42
N GLY A 287 -2.83 -33.40 28.53
CA GLY A 287 -1.67 -33.80 27.72
C GLY A 287 -1.51 -33.06 26.39
N TRP A 288 -2.43 -32.16 26.05
CA TRP A 288 -2.26 -31.21 24.95
C TRP A 288 -1.40 -30.03 25.38
N ASP A 289 -0.64 -29.50 24.42
CA ASP A 289 0.17 -28.32 24.64
C ASP A 289 -0.71 -27.06 24.75
N ARG A 290 -0.39 -26.20 25.73
CA ARG A 290 -1.15 -24.96 26.01
C ARG A 290 -1.10 -24.04 24.79
N TYR A 291 0.09 -23.88 24.20
CA TYR A 291 0.28 -23.04 23.02
C TYR A 291 -0.54 -23.60 21.84
N GLY A 292 -0.40 -24.90 21.56
CA GLY A 292 -1.06 -25.57 20.44
C GLY A 292 -2.58 -25.50 20.55
N THR A 293 -3.12 -25.52 21.77
CA THR A 293 -4.56 -25.37 22.03
C THR A 293 -5.07 -23.98 21.64
N LEU A 294 -4.33 -22.91 21.99
CA LEU A 294 -4.73 -21.54 21.62
C LEU A 294 -4.63 -21.33 20.11
N GLU A 295 -3.57 -21.82 19.47
CA GLU A 295 -3.40 -21.70 18.01
C GLU A 295 -4.49 -22.48 17.27
N LEU A 296 -4.85 -23.68 17.73
CA LEU A 296 -5.97 -24.45 17.18
C LEU A 296 -7.31 -23.72 17.33
N PHE A 297 -7.56 -23.12 18.49
CA PHE A 297 -8.77 -22.31 18.72
C PHE A 297 -8.84 -21.11 17.77
N LEU A 298 -7.72 -20.36 17.62
CA LEU A 298 -7.66 -19.23 16.69
C LEU A 298 -7.88 -19.66 15.23
N GLU A 299 -7.40 -20.84 14.85
CA GLU A 299 -7.59 -21.37 13.50
C GLU A 299 -9.02 -21.88 13.28
N GLU A 300 -9.51 -22.81 14.09
CA GLU A 300 -10.83 -23.42 13.88
C GLU A 300 -11.96 -22.38 13.94
N ASP A 301 -11.87 -21.42 14.87
CA ASP A 301 -12.98 -20.50 15.12
C ASP A 301 -12.87 -19.18 14.32
N PHE A 302 -11.66 -18.77 13.91
CA PHE A 302 -11.47 -17.46 13.25
C PHE A 302 -10.76 -17.52 11.89
N PHE A 303 -10.29 -18.68 11.42
CA PHE A 303 -9.50 -18.75 10.18
C PHE A 303 -10.24 -18.24 8.95
N GLU A 304 -11.53 -18.54 8.80
CA GLU A 304 -12.32 -18.00 7.69
C GLU A 304 -12.52 -16.49 7.79
N ASP A 305 -12.57 -15.95 9.01
CA ASP A 305 -12.71 -14.52 9.23
C ASP A 305 -11.38 -13.78 9.03
N ILE A 306 -10.26 -14.41 9.41
CA ILE A 306 -8.92 -14.00 9.02
C ILE A 306 -8.80 -14.03 7.49
N LYS A 307 -9.21 -15.12 6.80
CA LYS A 307 -9.22 -15.15 5.33
C LYS A 307 -10.01 -14.01 4.71
N LYS A 308 -11.22 -13.76 5.21
CA LYS A 308 -12.06 -12.64 4.73
C LYS A 308 -11.40 -11.29 4.97
N ALA A 309 -10.72 -11.11 6.10
CA ALA A 309 -10.05 -9.86 6.43
C ALA A 309 -8.82 -9.59 5.55
N TYR A 310 -8.03 -10.62 5.28
CA TYR A 310 -6.74 -10.48 4.60
C TYR A 310 -6.79 -10.80 3.11
N GLY A 311 -7.83 -11.50 2.63
CA GLY A 311 -8.16 -11.71 1.23
C GLY A 311 -7.13 -12.51 0.42
N ASN A 312 -6.24 -13.26 1.08
CA ASN A 312 -5.05 -13.84 0.44
C ASN A 312 -4.83 -15.32 0.81
N GLU A 313 -4.58 -16.17 -0.18
CA GLU A 313 -4.24 -17.59 -0.05
C GLU A 313 -2.85 -17.83 0.58
N GLU A 314 -1.90 -16.88 0.52
CA GLU A 314 -0.56 -17.07 1.12
C GLU A 314 -0.52 -16.75 2.63
N ALA A 315 -1.43 -15.92 3.17
CA ALA A 315 -1.55 -15.68 4.62
C ALA A 315 -2.05 -16.93 5.35
N VAL A 316 -2.95 -17.66 4.69
CA VAL A 316 -3.46 -18.99 5.08
C VAL A 316 -2.33 -20.00 5.20
N ASP A 317 -1.40 -20.02 4.25
CA ASP A 317 -0.25 -20.94 4.28
C ASP A 317 0.71 -20.65 5.43
N ARG A 318 0.83 -19.38 5.87
CA ARG A 318 1.65 -19.00 7.04
C ARG A 318 1.02 -19.49 8.33
N ILE A 319 -0.28 -19.29 8.52
CA ILE A 319 -1.00 -19.80 9.71
C ILE A 319 -0.88 -21.32 9.78
N LYS A 320 -1.12 -22.02 8.66
CA LYS A 320 -0.90 -23.47 8.55
C LYS A 320 0.54 -23.89 8.87
N LYS A 321 1.54 -23.08 8.47
CA LYS A 321 2.95 -23.35 8.76
C LYS A 321 3.28 -23.13 10.23
N LEU A 322 2.79 -22.06 10.86
CA LEU A 322 2.97 -21.85 12.31
C LEU A 322 2.37 -22.98 13.10
N LYS A 323 1.14 -23.40 12.81
CA LYS A 323 0.52 -24.58 13.41
C LYS A 323 1.47 -25.79 13.42
N LYS A 324 2.11 -26.06 12.27
CA LYS A 324 3.06 -27.16 12.12
C LYS A 324 4.35 -26.97 12.94
N ASP A 325 4.88 -25.76 12.96
CA ASP A 325 6.09 -25.42 13.70
C ASP A 325 5.86 -25.54 15.21
N HIS A 326 4.71 -25.09 15.70
CA HIS A 326 4.35 -25.19 17.11
C HIS A 326 3.95 -26.59 17.57
N ALA A 327 3.29 -27.38 16.73
CA ALA A 327 3.07 -28.80 17.00
C ALA A 327 4.38 -29.58 17.24
N SER A 328 5.51 -29.01 16.82
CA SER A 328 6.86 -29.59 16.97
C SER A 328 7.62 -29.08 18.21
N ASN A 329 7.15 -28.03 18.90
CA ASN A 329 7.89 -27.35 19.98
C ASN A 329 7.14 -27.43 21.32
N LYS A 330 7.52 -28.38 22.19
CA LYS A 330 6.82 -28.67 23.45
C LYS A 330 7.31 -27.87 24.67
N GLU A 331 8.35 -27.06 24.51
CA GLU A 331 9.01 -26.34 25.62
C GLU A 331 8.86 -24.80 25.53
N GLU A 332 8.07 -24.30 24.57
CA GLU A 332 7.90 -22.86 24.35
C GLU A 332 7.00 -22.23 25.42
N ASP A 333 7.39 -21.07 25.97
CA ASP A 333 6.54 -20.32 26.91
C ASP A 333 5.38 -19.66 26.15
N PRO A 334 4.12 -20.04 26.45
CA PRO A 334 2.93 -19.51 25.77
C PRO A 334 2.76 -17.99 25.86
N SER A 335 3.38 -17.34 26.86
CA SER A 335 3.33 -15.88 27.03
C SER A 335 4.28 -15.12 26.09
N THR A 336 5.35 -15.78 25.64
CA THR A 336 6.35 -15.19 24.71
C THR A 336 6.25 -15.75 23.30
N ALA A 337 5.52 -16.85 23.12
CA ALA A 337 5.34 -17.49 21.84
C ALA A 337 4.58 -16.59 20.84
N LYS A 338 4.79 -16.90 19.55
CA LYS A 338 4.12 -16.24 18.42
C LYS A 338 2.92 -17.05 17.97
N TYR A 339 1.76 -16.41 17.84
CA TYR A 339 0.52 -17.02 17.33
C TYR A 339 0.08 -16.39 16.01
N ALA A 340 -0.98 -16.92 15.39
CA ALA A 340 -1.58 -16.34 14.19
C ALA A 340 -1.85 -14.83 14.30
N ILE A 341 -2.32 -14.38 15.47
CA ILE A 341 -2.59 -12.97 15.77
C ILE A 341 -1.31 -12.12 15.78
N ASP A 342 -0.18 -12.64 16.27
CA ASP A 342 1.10 -11.91 16.28
C ASP A 342 1.56 -11.63 14.84
N LEU A 343 1.50 -12.63 13.96
CA LEU A 343 1.87 -12.47 12.54
C LEU A 343 0.98 -11.47 11.82
N LEU A 344 -0.30 -11.49 12.18
CA LEU A 344 -1.32 -10.64 11.60
C LEU A 344 -1.05 -9.18 11.96
N LEU A 345 -0.82 -8.88 13.25
CA LEU A 345 -0.47 -7.53 13.72
C LEU A 345 0.90 -7.09 13.19
N GLU A 346 1.88 -8.00 13.04
CA GLU A 346 3.16 -7.71 12.39
C GLU A 346 2.98 -7.30 10.91
N HIS A 347 2.15 -8.02 10.16
CA HIS A 347 1.83 -7.69 8.78
C HIS A 347 1.12 -6.32 8.67
N GLU A 348 0.18 -6.03 9.55
CA GLU A 348 -0.49 -4.74 9.57
C GLU A 348 0.44 -3.59 9.91
N LEU A 349 1.37 -3.80 10.84
CA LEU A 349 2.40 -2.83 11.17
C LEU A 349 3.31 -2.54 9.98
N ASP A 350 3.66 -3.57 9.20
CA ASP A 350 4.44 -3.42 7.98
C ASP A 350 3.70 -2.59 6.91
N GLU A 351 2.39 -2.79 6.73
CA GLU A 351 1.55 -2.00 5.81
C GLU A 351 1.35 -0.56 6.31
N ALA A 352 1.15 -0.37 7.61
CA ALA A 352 1.10 0.96 8.22
C ALA A 352 2.39 1.74 7.99
N ASP A 353 3.54 1.11 8.20
CA ASP A 353 4.86 1.71 7.94
C ASP A 353 5.03 2.04 6.46
N LEU A 354 4.64 1.14 5.56
CA LEU A 354 4.69 1.40 4.12
C LEU A 354 3.81 2.60 3.73
N CYS A 355 2.61 2.70 4.31
CA CYS A 355 1.75 3.85 4.08
C CYS A 355 2.41 5.15 4.54
N LEU A 356 2.96 5.17 5.75
CA LEU A 356 3.65 6.35 6.28
C LEU A 356 4.85 6.76 5.44
N ASP A 357 5.63 5.77 4.99
CA ASP A 357 6.76 6.00 4.10
C ASP A 357 6.32 6.57 2.72
N THR A 358 5.07 6.32 2.31
CA THR A 358 4.48 6.84 1.07
C THR A 358 3.96 8.28 1.22
N HIS A 359 3.41 8.63 2.38
CA HIS A 359 2.71 9.92 2.64
C HIS A 359 3.45 10.78 3.67
N LEU A 360 4.75 11.03 3.49
CA LEU A 360 5.59 11.73 4.49
C LEU A 360 5.25 13.23 4.64
N GLU A 361 4.80 13.88 3.56
CA GLU A 361 4.55 15.32 3.46
C GLU A 361 3.17 15.56 2.84
N ASP A 362 2.13 15.62 3.68
CA ASP A 362 0.73 15.77 3.25
C ASP A 362 0.42 17.16 2.65
N GLU A 363 1.31 18.15 2.77
CA GLU A 363 1.06 19.55 2.41
C GLU A 363 1.02 19.80 0.88
N ASP A 364 1.61 18.92 0.05
CA ASP A 364 1.73 19.09 -1.40
C ASP A 364 0.89 18.11 -2.25
N CYS A 365 0.02 17.35 -1.58
CA CYS A 365 -0.73 16.23 -2.17
C CYS A 365 -2.06 16.71 -2.80
N SER A 366 -2.43 16.17 -3.97
CA SER A 366 -3.64 16.62 -4.68
C SER A 366 -4.92 16.27 -3.91
N ASP A 367 -5.87 17.20 -3.85
CA ASP A 367 -7.21 17.09 -3.24
C ASP A 367 -8.15 16.18 -4.07
N ASP A 368 -7.68 15.04 -4.57
CA ASP A 368 -8.51 14.12 -5.36
C ASP A 368 -9.28 13.17 -4.43
N ASP A 369 -10.38 13.68 -3.89
CA ASP A 369 -11.34 13.00 -2.99
C ASP A 369 -12.32 12.05 -3.72
N ASP A 370 -11.99 11.57 -4.92
CA ASP A 370 -12.94 10.78 -5.72
C ASP A 370 -12.85 9.27 -5.47
N ASP A 371 -13.84 8.76 -4.72
CA ASP A 371 -14.31 7.36 -4.66
C ASP A 371 -14.86 6.90 -6.05
N HIS A 372 -14.06 7.02 -7.10
CA HIS A 372 -14.39 6.52 -8.43
C HIS A 372 -13.47 5.34 -8.77
N GLN A 373 -14.08 4.21 -9.17
CA GLN A 373 -13.36 3.13 -9.84
C GLN A 373 -12.55 3.76 -10.98
N GLU A 374 -11.21 3.74 -10.87
CA GLU A 374 -10.33 4.36 -11.86
C GLU A 374 -10.59 3.73 -13.24
N GLN A 375 -10.91 4.59 -14.20
CA GLN A 375 -10.86 4.19 -15.61
C GLN A 375 -9.42 3.83 -15.97
N PRO A 376 -9.19 2.84 -16.85
CA PRO A 376 -7.84 2.42 -17.23
C PRO A 376 -7.04 3.62 -17.74
N ILE A 377 -5.79 3.79 -17.26
CA ILE A 377 -4.88 4.79 -17.84
C ILE A 377 -4.78 4.47 -19.32
N VAL A 378 -5.03 5.49 -20.12
CA VAL A 378 -4.81 5.43 -21.55
C VAL A 378 -3.65 6.34 -21.90
N LYS A 379 -2.61 5.78 -22.53
CA LYS A 379 -1.50 6.57 -23.08
C LYS A 379 -1.72 6.79 -24.58
N SER A 380 -1.47 8.02 -25.03
CA SER A 380 -1.38 8.33 -26.45
C SER A 380 -0.09 7.76 -27.03
N ASN A 381 -0.09 7.44 -28.32
CA ASN A 381 1.15 7.12 -29.04
C ASN A 381 2.16 8.28 -28.85
N PRO A 382 3.38 8.03 -28.34
CA PRO A 382 4.41 9.07 -28.13
C PRO A 382 4.81 9.82 -29.41
N CYS A 383 4.62 9.19 -30.57
CA CYS A 383 4.92 9.74 -31.89
C CYS A 383 3.62 10.18 -32.64
N GLY A 384 2.47 10.23 -31.97
CA GLY A 384 1.19 10.68 -32.54
C GLY A 384 0.80 12.07 -32.03
N GLY A 385 0.33 12.96 -32.93
CA GLY A 385 -0.18 14.28 -32.53
C GLY A 385 -1.41 14.21 -31.61
N GLN A 386 -1.96 15.37 -31.20
CA GLN A 386 -3.06 15.49 -30.21
C GLN A 386 -4.32 14.63 -30.54
N ASN A 387 -4.48 14.19 -31.79
CA ASN A 387 -5.57 13.31 -32.26
C ASN A 387 -5.21 11.81 -32.33
N GLY A 388 -4.10 11.38 -31.72
CA GLY A 388 -3.62 9.99 -31.75
C GLY A 388 -4.52 9.00 -30.99
N ARG A 389 -4.55 7.74 -31.46
CA ARG A 389 -5.21 6.63 -30.75
C ARG A 389 -4.62 6.47 -29.34
N LYS A 390 -5.52 6.35 -28.36
CA LYS A 390 -5.22 6.13 -26.94
C LYS A 390 -5.30 4.64 -26.63
N TYR A 391 -4.30 4.08 -25.93
CA TYR A 391 -4.21 2.66 -25.62
C TYR A 391 -4.17 2.39 -24.11
N PRO A 392 -4.86 1.35 -23.61
CA PRO A 392 -4.80 0.98 -22.20
C PRO A 392 -3.38 0.54 -21.81
N VAL A 393 -2.87 1.01 -20.66
CA VAL A 393 -1.52 0.70 -20.18
C VAL A 393 -1.46 -0.70 -19.53
N LEU A 394 -1.53 -1.75 -20.36
CA LEU A 394 -1.55 -3.15 -19.92
C LEU A 394 -0.28 -3.57 -19.17
N ALA A 395 0.89 -3.03 -19.54
CA ALA A 395 2.16 -3.33 -18.88
C ALA A 395 2.17 -2.89 -17.40
N ASN A 396 1.61 -1.72 -17.08
CA ASN A 396 1.52 -1.24 -15.71
C ASN A 396 0.56 -2.12 -14.88
N LYS A 397 -0.54 -2.58 -15.48
CA LYS A 397 -1.45 -3.53 -14.82
C LYS A 397 -0.76 -4.85 -14.51
N ALA A 398 0.03 -5.39 -15.44
CA ALA A 398 0.82 -6.59 -15.21
C ALA A 398 1.89 -6.38 -14.13
N ALA A 399 2.62 -5.26 -14.17
CA ALA A 399 3.62 -4.89 -13.17
C ALA A 399 3.02 -4.75 -11.77
N GLN A 400 1.79 -4.23 -11.65
CA GLN A 400 1.07 -4.17 -10.37
C GLN A 400 0.74 -5.56 -9.81
N LEU A 401 0.29 -6.49 -10.65
CA LEU A 401 0.07 -7.87 -10.25
C LEU A 401 1.38 -8.53 -9.79
N MET A 402 2.48 -8.26 -10.49
CA MET A 402 3.80 -8.75 -10.11
C MET A 402 4.28 -8.15 -8.78
N HIS A 403 4.07 -6.86 -8.55
CA HIS A 403 4.38 -6.18 -7.30
C HIS A 403 3.56 -6.73 -6.13
N HIS A 404 2.25 -6.94 -6.33
CA HIS A 404 1.38 -7.55 -5.31
C HIS A 404 1.84 -8.96 -4.96
N LYS A 405 2.22 -9.75 -5.98
CA LYS A 405 2.83 -11.07 -5.78
C LYS A 405 4.15 -10.98 -5.03
N ALA A 406 5.02 -10.02 -5.34
CA ALA A 406 6.30 -9.83 -4.65
C ALA A 406 6.13 -9.45 -3.17
N LYS A 407 5.20 -8.54 -2.84
CA LYS A 407 4.82 -8.24 -1.44
C LYS A 407 4.37 -9.50 -0.69
N THR A 408 3.58 -10.32 -1.37
CA THR A 408 3.06 -11.55 -0.78
C THR A 408 4.18 -12.56 -0.55
N GLN A 409 5.06 -12.75 -1.54
CA GLN A 409 6.23 -13.62 -1.45
C GLN A 409 7.23 -13.19 -0.38
N LEU A 410 7.49 -11.89 -0.26
CA LEU A 410 8.30 -11.32 0.83
C LEU A 410 7.71 -11.69 2.19
N THR A 411 6.40 -11.55 2.34
CA THR A 411 5.70 -11.89 3.58
C THR A 411 5.81 -13.40 3.86
N SER A 412 5.53 -14.25 2.87
CA SER A 412 5.52 -15.71 3.03
C SER A 412 6.92 -16.31 3.25
N ARG A 413 7.96 -15.81 2.58
CA ARG A 413 9.35 -16.28 2.75
C ARG A 413 10.04 -15.66 3.96
N ALA A 414 10.14 -14.33 4.01
CA ALA A 414 11.01 -13.65 4.97
C ALA A 414 10.41 -13.54 6.37
N GLY A 415 9.09 -13.58 6.50
CA GLY A 415 8.42 -13.19 7.74
C GLY A 415 7.70 -11.84 7.66
N GLY A 416 7.80 -11.14 6.52
CA GLY A 416 7.30 -9.77 6.38
C GLY A 416 8.41 -8.83 5.92
N ARG A 417 8.05 -7.57 5.69
CA ARG A 417 8.97 -6.52 5.26
C ARG A 417 9.97 -6.19 6.37
N SER A 418 9.52 -6.15 7.63
CA SER A 418 10.38 -5.88 8.80
C SER A 418 11.61 -6.80 8.90
N ALA A 419 11.54 -8.03 8.38
CA ALA A 419 12.65 -8.99 8.44
C ALA A 419 13.82 -8.63 7.51
N LEU A 420 13.56 -7.96 6.39
CA LEU A 420 14.57 -7.60 5.38
C LEU A 420 14.77 -6.08 5.24
N LYS A 421 13.86 -5.27 5.79
CA LYS A 421 13.96 -3.81 5.79
C LYS A 421 15.26 -3.40 6.48
N GLY A 422 16.14 -2.76 5.71
CA GLY A 422 17.34 -2.13 6.22
C GLY A 422 16.98 -0.81 6.92
N ASP A 423 17.83 -0.40 7.85
CA ASP A 423 17.79 0.88 8.52
C ASP A 423 19.19 1.48 8.39
N ALA A 424 19.37 2.39 7.43
CA ALA A 424 20.67 2.98 7.15
C ALA A 424 21.27 3.67 8.39
N SER A 425 20.43 4.15 9.32
CA SER A 425 20.91 4.75 10.57
C SER A 425 21.60 3.78 11.52
N LYS A 426 21.46 2.48 11.28
CA LYS A 426 22.14 1.40 12.02
C LYS A 426 23.35 0.82 11.28
N GLY A 427 23.60 1.28 10.06
CA GLY A 427 24.70 0.82 9.20
C GLY A 427 26.08 1.16 9.75
N THR A 428 27.11 0.57 9.13
CA THR A 428 28.51 0.92 9.33
C THR A 428 29.03 1.54 8.04
N TYR A 429 29.78 2.65 8.15
CA TYR A 429 30.34 3.38 7.01
C TYR A 429 31.82 3.64 7.22
N LYS A 430 32.66 3.18 6.29
CA LYS A 430 34.13 3.30 6.34
C LYS A 430 34.63 4.73 6.53
N LYS A 431 33.91 5.71 5.96
CA LYS A 431 34.24 7.13 6.06
C LYS A 431 33.86 7.78 7.42
N ASN A 432 33.51 6.96 8.43
CA ASN A 432 33.38 7.32 9.86
C ASN A 432 32.39 8.46 10.19
N ARG A 433 31.39 8.73 9.34
CA ARG A 433 30.30 9.67 9.67
C ARG A 433 29.23 8.99 10.53
N LYS A 434 28.57 9.77 11.40
CA LYS A 434 27.53 9.31 12.33
C LYS A 434 26.33 8.74 11.56
N PRO A 435 26.09 7.42 11.61
CA PRO A 435 24.95 6.80 10.93
C PRO A 435 23.59 7.38 11.36
N GLN A 436 23.48 7.86 12.61
CA GLN A 436 22.23 8.37 13.20
C GLN A 436 21.62 9.55 12.42
N GLU A 437 22.43 10.30 11.65
CA GLU A 437 21.95 11.39 10.78
C GLU A 437 21.00 10.88 9.68
N LEU A 438 21.10 9.60 9.31
CA LEU A 438 20.28 8.93 8.29
C LEU A 438 18.89 8.53 8.79
N SER A 439 18.52 8.90 10.03
CA SER A 439 17.11 8.92 10.46
C SER A 439 16.26 9.79 9.53
N ASN A 440 16.86 10.83 8.93
CA ASN A 440 16.35 11.48 7.73
C ASN A 440 17.22 11.06 6.51
N ILE A 441 16.64 10.28 5.60
CA ILE A 441 17.31 9.77 4.40
C ILE A 441 17.90 10.90 3.52
N CYS A 442 17.27 12.09 3.49
CA CYS A 442 17.77 13.19 2.68
C CYS A 442 19.11 13.77 3.16
N ASN A 443 19.51 13.49 4.41
CA ASN A 443 20.81 13.89 4.97
C ASN A 443 21.98 13.03 4.47
N ILE A 444 21.72 12.03 3.62
CA ILE A 444 22.79 11.18 3.08
C ILE A 444 23.78 12.00 2.23
N THR A 445 25.07 11.67 2.36
CA THR A 445 26.21 12.37 1.74
C THR A 445 27.28 11.36 1.35
N LEU A 446 28.30 11.79 0.61
CA LEU A 446 29.45 10.95 0.20
C LEU A 446 30.21 10.28 1.36
N GLN A 447 30.03 10.76 2.59
CA GLN A 447 30.65 10.21 3.80
C GLN A 447 29.86 9.04 4.40
N HIS A 448 28.65 8.78 3.92
CA HIS A 448 27.80 7.65 4.31
C HIS A 448 27.98 6.50 3.31
N SER A 449 29.23 6.07 3.10
CA SER A 449 29.57 5.05 2.10
C SER A 449 30.67 4.12 2.59
N ASN A 450 30.63 2.88 2.09
CA ASN A 450 31.68 1.88 2.20
C ASN A 450 32.48 1.73 0.91
N ASP A 451 32.55 2.75 0.06
CA ASP A 451 33.49 2.77 -1.06
C ASP A 451 34.93 2.64 -0.55
N ASP A 452 35.68 1.70 -1.11
CA ASP A 452 37.06 1.41 -0.70
C ASP A 452 38.05 2.51 -1.11
N ARG A 453 37.65 3.36 -2.07
CA ARG A 453 38.48 4.44 -2.59
C ARG A 453 38.38 5.68 -1.69
N SER A 454 39.51 6.30 -1.37
CA SER A 454 39.58 7.47 -0.47
C SER A 454 38.69 8.65 -0.88
N HIS A 455 38.57 8.89 -2.19
CA HIS A 455 37.70 9.92 -2.78
C HIS A 455 36.64 9.31 -3.72
N GLY A 456 36.23 8.08 -3.44
CA GLY A 456 35.20 7.38 -4.19
C GLY A 456 33.82 8.01 -3.99
N GLU A 457 33.07 8.12 -5.09
CA GLU A 457 31.68 8.56 -5.11
C GLU A 457 30.89 7.81 -6.20
N PRO A 458 29.55 7.72 -6.09
CA PRO A 458 28.69 7.03 -7.05
C PRO A 458 28.89 7.40 -8.53
N CYS A 459 29.08 8.68 -8.86
CA CYS A 459 29.21 9.13 -10.26
C CYS A 459 30.66 9.17 -10.77
N LYS A 460 31.66 8.75 -9.97
CA LYS A 460 33.07 8.85 -10.34
C LYS A 460 33.36 8.01 -11.59
N GLY A 461 33.94 8.64 -12.61
CA GLY A 461 34.31 7.97 -13.87
C GLY A 461 33.10 7.64 -14.76
N LYS A 462 31.93 8.20 -14.47
CA LYS A 462 30.72 8.05 -15.29
C LYS A 462 30.56 9.29 -16.19
N ASP A 463 30.25 9.06 -17.47
CA ASP A 463 29.89 10.09 -18.45
C ASP A 463 30.89 11.23 -18.72
N GLY A 464 32.21 11.00 -18.58
CA GLY A 464 33.26 11.88 -19.14
C GLY A 464 33.29 13.36 -18.69
N GLY A 465 32.43 13.83 -17.79
CA GLY A 465 32.37 15.23 -17.37
C GLY A 465 31.60 16.13 -18.35
N GLN A 466 32.27 17.14 -18.94
CA GLN A 466 31.64 18.13 -19.83
C GLN A 466 31.27 17.58 -21.21
N ASP A 467 31.98 16.55 -21.69
CA ASP A 467 31.72 15.88 -22.97
C ASP A 467 30.78 14.67 -22.85
N GLY A 468 30.04 14.60 -21.74
CA GLY A 468 29.11 13.51 -21.46
C GLY A 468 27.97 13.42 -22.47
N VAL A 469 27.44 12.21 -22.63
CA VAL A 469 26.37 11.87 -23.58
C VAL A 469 25.19 11.17 -22.93
N ARG A 470 25.23 10.94 -21.61
CA ARG A 470 24.23 10.15 -20.85
C ARG A 470 22.78 10.55 -21.11
N MET A 471 22.52 11.85 -21.21
CA MET A 471 21.20 12.45 -21.39
C MET A 471 21.12 13.26 -22.69
N LYS A 472 22.07 13.13 -23.62
CA LYS A 472 22.11 13.89 -24.87
C LYS A 472 21.10 13.33 -25.88
N ILE A 473 20.17 14.16 -26.35
CA ILE A 473 19.25 13.77 -27.42
C ILE A 473 20.05 13.52 -28.71
N GLY A 474 19.73 12.42 -29.41
CA GLY A 474 20.45 12.00 -30.62
C GLY A 474 21.70 11.18 -30.38
N LYS A 475 22.02 10.79 -29.13
CA LYS A 475 23.08 9.80 -28.88
C LYS A 475 22.64 8.40 -29.32
N ASP A 476 23.47 7.75 -30.14
CA ASP A 476 23.28 6.35 -30.52
C ASP A 476 23.37 5.40 -29.33
N TRP A 477 22.50 4.39 -29.34
CA TRP A 477 22.46 3.34 -28.33
C TRP A 477 23.27 2.14 -28.80
N GLU A 478 24.24 1.71 -27.99
CA GLU A 478 25.07 0.57 -28.35
C GLU A 478 24.27 -0.73 -28.41
N ASN A 479 24.44 -1.50 -29.49
CA ASN A 479 24.00 -2.89 -29.53
C ASN A 479 24.93 -3.73 -28.65
N VAL A 480 24.40 -4.21 -27.53
CA VAL A 480 25.18 -4.85 -26.47
C VAL A 480 25.76 -6.21 -26.90
N LYS A 481 25.19 -6.83 -27.93
CA LYS A 481 25.64 -8.12 -28.47
C LYS A 481 26.89 -7.98 -29.36
N GLU A 482 26.99 -6.90 -30.12
CA GLU A 482 28.12 -6.66 -31.05
C GLU A 482 29.44 -6.39 -30.30
N ASN A 483 29.36 -6.03 -29.02
CA ASN A 483 30.52 -5.79 -28.14
C ASN A 483 30.70 -6.83 -27.01
N VAL A 484 30.05 -8.01 -27.08
CA VAL A 484 30.17 -9.10 -26.07
C VAL A 484 29.77 -8.65 -24.64
N LYS A 485 28.82 -7.73 -24.52
CA LYS A 485 28.39 -7.14 -23.24
C LYS A 485 27.12 -7.80 -22.66
N THR A 486 26.48 -8.75 -23.37
CA THR A 486 25.31 -9.53 -22.90
C THR A 486 25.12 -10.86 -23.65
N SER A 487 24.44 -11.84 -23.05
CA SER A 487 24.04 -13.11 -23.69
C SER A 487 22.74 -13.00 -24.51
N TYR A 488 21.97 -11.93 -24.29
CA TYR A 488 20.66 -11.69 -24.92
C TYR A 488 20.81 -11.07 -26.33
N LYS A 489 19.99 -11.53 -27.29
CA LYS A 489 19.95 -10.93 -28.63
C LYS A 489 19.09 -9.66 -28.63
N GLU A 490 19.45 -8.68 -29.46
CA GLU A 490 18.65 -7.47 -29.71
C GLU A 490 18.31 -6.70 -28.43
N VAL A 491 19.36 -6.36 -27.69
CA VAL A 491 19.31 -5.52 -26.50
C VAL A 491 20.16 -4.29 -26.79
N TYR A 492 19.55 -3.12 -26.71
CA TYR A 492 20.19 -1.82 -26.89
C TYR A 492 20.34 -1.17 -25.51
N LEU A 493 21.57 -0.78 -25.13
CA LEU A 493 21.85 -0.22 -23.82
C LEU A 493 21.52 1.28 -23.82
N PRO A 494 20.63 1.75 -22.91
CA PRO A 494 20.43 3.18 -22.74
C PRO A 494 21.72 3.86 -22.27
N PRO A 495 22.15 4.98 -22.88
CA PRO A 495 23.27 5.80 -22.38
C PRO A 495 23.08 6.19 -20.91
N ARG A 496 21.82 6.41 -20.48
CA ARG A 496 21.44 6.64 -19.08
C ARG A 496 21.90 5.52 -18.15
N ARG A 497 21.73 4.25 -18.54
CA ARG A 497 22.11 3.05 -17.77
C ARG A 497 23.61 2.80 -17.84
N GLU A 498 24.22 3.00 -19.00
CA GLU A 498 25.66 2.83 -19.21
C GLU A 498 26.47 3.72 -18.27
N HIS A 499 26.02 4.95 -18.08
CA HIS A 499 26.68 5.94 -17.23
C HIS A 499 25.94 6.20 -15.91
N MET A 500 25.25 5.17 -15.40
CA MET A 500 24.56 5.24 -14.12
C MET A 500 25.54 5.42 -12.94
N CYS A 501 25.15 6.19 -11.94
CA CYS A 501 25.96 6.49 -10.76
C CYS A 501 25.95 5.34 -9.74
N THR A 502 26.66 4.25 -10.05
CA THR A 502 26.79 3.05 -9.21
C THR A 502 28.24 2.74 -8.81
N SER A 503 29.17 3.68 -9.03
CA SER A 503 30.61 3.44 -8.85
C SER A 503 30.99 3.08 -7.41
N ASN A 504 30.24 3.55 -6.40
CA ASN A 504 30.43 3.14 -5.00
C ASN A 504 30.06 1.66 -4.76
N LEU A 505 29.05 1.14 -5.47
CA LEU A 505 28.66 -0.28 -5.42
C LEU A 505 29.69 -1.16 -6.15
N GLU A 506 30.24 -0.66 -7.26
CA GLU A 506 31.32 -1.33 -8.02
C GLU A 506 32.61 -1.47 -7.20
N ASN A 507 32.85 -0.53 -6.27
CA ASN A 507 34.04 -0.43 -5.42
C ASN A 507 33.75 -0.63 -3.92
N LEU A 508 32.70 -1.37 -3.61
CA LEU A 508 32.24 -1.59 -2.24
C LEU A 508 33.26 -2.41 -1.42
N ASP A 509 33.67 -1.89 -0.27
CA ASP A 509 34.48 -2.58 0.73
C ASP A 509 33.61 -3.55 1.54
N PHE A 510 33.75 -4.83 1.25
CA PHE A 510 32.97 -5.89 1.87
C PHE A 510 33.15 -5.95 3.37
N ASP A 511 34.39 -5.86 3.84
CA ASP A 511 34.72 -6.09 5.24
C ASP A 511 34.04 -5.04 6.14
N SER A 512 33.91 -3.82 5.61
CA SER A 512 33.16 -2.74 6.24
C SER A 512 31.65 -2.98 6.20
N VAL A 513 31.10 -3.41 5.06
CA VAL A 513 29.65 -3.67 4.89
C VAL A 513 29.18 -4.83 5.73
N ILE A 514 29.88 -5.97 5.67
CA ILE A 514 29.50 -7.24 6.33
C ILE A 514 29.90 -7.31 7.80
N LYS A 515 30.42 -6.20 8.34
CA LYS A 515 30.84 -6.10 9.74
C LYS A 515 29.64 -6.34 10.65
N ASN A 516 29.78 -7.35 11.51
CA ASN A 516 28.75 -7.79 12.46
C ASN A 516 27.44 -8.18 11.75
N ASP A 517 26.31 -7.93 12.39
CA ASP A 517 24.94 -8.18 11.94
C ASP A 517 24.33 -7.04 11.11
N LYS A 518 25.17 -6.10 10.63
CA LYS A 518 24.73 -4.84 10.01
C LYS A 518 24.72 -4.85 8.48
N ALA A 519 24.99 -5.98 7.84
CA ALA A 519 25.16 -6.06 6.39
C ALA A 519 24.02 -5.43 5.58
N SER A 520 22.76 -5.73 5.93
CA SER A 520 21.58 -5.17 5.25
C SER A 520 21.48 -3.65 5.44
N HIS A 521 21.80 -3.16 6.65
CA HIS A 521 21.76 -1.74 6.99
C HIS A 521 22.85 -0.93 6.28
N SER A 522 24.08 -1.45 6.28
CA SER A 522 25.22 -0.82 5.59
C SER A 522 25.00 -0.79 4.08
N LEU A 523 24.57 -1.92 3.48
CA LEU A 523 24.27 -2.01 2.05
C LEU A 523 23.18 -1.00 1.65
N LEU A 524 22.10 -0.90 2.44
CA LEU A 524 21.05 0.07 2.18
C LEU A 524 21.62 1.49 2.07
N GLY A 525 22.51 1.90 2.97
CA GLY A 525 23.14 3.22 2.91
C GLY A 525 23.85 3.49 1.57
N ASP A 526 24.69 2.56 1.11
CA ASP A 526 25.39 2.71 -0.18
C ASP A 526 24.40 2.74 -1.37
N VAL A 527 23.32 1.95 -1.33
CA VAL A 527 22.26 1.98 -2.35
C VAL A 527 21.48 3.29 -2.35
N LEU A 528 21.13 3.83 -1.17
CA LEU A 528 20.48 5.14 -1.03
C LEU A 528 21.36 6.26 -1.59
N LEU A 529 22.68 6.18 -1.35
CA LEU A 529 23.64 7.17 -1.84
C LEU A 529 23.73 7.14 -3.38
N SER A 530 23.83 5.94 -3.98
CA SER A 530 23.79 5.79 -5.44
C SER A 530 22.49 6.35 -6.01
N ALA A 531 21.35 6.03 -5.41
CA ALA A 531 20.04 6.47 -5.86
C ALA A 531 19.91 8.00 -5.86
N LYS A 532 20.25 8.66 -4.73
CA LYS A 532 20.22 10.12 -4.61
C LYS A 532 21.11 10.80 -5.66
N MET A 533 22.34 10.33 -5.80
CA MET A 533 23.29 10.94 -6.74
C MET A 533 22.92 10.69 -8.19
N ASP A 534 22.37 9.53 -8.51
CA ASP A 534 21.92 9.24 -9.87
C ASP A 534 20.76 10.15 -10.29
N ALA A 535 19.78 10.34 -9.40
CA ALA A 535 18.65 11.23 -9.65
C ALA A 535 19.10 12.69 -9.84
N GLN A 536 20.02 13.18 -8.99
CA GLN A 536 20.64 14.50 -9.15
C GLN A 536 21.32 14.63 -10.51
N LYS A 537 22.15 13.63 -10.88
CA LYS A 537 22.96 13.70 -12.10
C LYS A 537 22.10 13.63 -13.36
N ILE A 538 21.00 12.89 -13.36
CA ILE A 538 20.02 12.90 -14.46
C ILE A 538 19.47 14.30 -14.69
N LYS A 539 19.07 15.01 -13.62
CA LYS A 539 18.55 16.38 -13.72
C LYS A 539 19.60 17.32 -14.32
N ASP A 540 20.79 17.34 -13.71
CA ASP A 540 21.86 18.26 -14.08
C ASP A 540 22.33 18.04 -15.52
N LEU A 541 22.52 16.77 -15.91
CA LEU A 541 22.98 16.44 -17.26
C LEU A 541 21.91 16.66 -18.32
N TYR A 542 20.63 16.43 -18.01
CA TYR A 542 19.57 16.73 -18.97
C TYR A 542 19.53 18.22 -19.31
N GLN A 543 19.74 19.10 -18.32
CA GLN A 543 19.87 20.54 -18.53
C GLN A 543 21.11 20.89 -19.37
N GLN A 544 22.28 20.41 -18.93
CA GLN A 544 23.56 20.73 -19.55
C GLN A 544 23.68 20.22 -20.99
N GLN A 545 23.33 18.95 -21.24
CA GLN A 545 23.58 18.29 -22.53
C GLN A 545 22.55 18.62 -23.61
N ASN A 546 21.42 19.23 -23.23
CA ASN A 546 20.35 19.61 -24.17
C ASN A 546 20.09 21.13 -24.19
N GLY A 547 21.02 21.92 -23.65
CA GLY A 547 20.98 23.39 -23.69
C GLY A 547 19.73 23.98 -23.03
N LYS A 548 19.29 23.42 -21.89
CA LYS A 548 18.13 23.93 -21.14
C LYS A 548 18.62 24.74 -19.94
N SER A 549 18.34 26.04 -19.93
CA SER A 549 18.71 26.94 -18.83
C SER A 549 17.95 26.63 -17.54
N GLU A 550 16.67 26.28 -17.65
CA GLU A 550 15.80 25.91 -16.52
C GLU A 550 14.83 24.78 -16.93
N LEU A 551 14.32 24.03 -15.95
CA LEU A 551 13.31 22.98 -16.16
C LEU A 551 11.91 23.51 -15.84
N THR A 552 11.51 24.60 -16.50
CA THR A 552 10.17 25.21 -16.32
C THR A 552 9.10 24.61 -17.24
N ASP A 553 9.51 23.96 -18.33
CA ASP A 553 8.58 23.26 -19.23
C ASP A 553 8.09 21.94 -18.60
N PRO A 554 6.77 21.75 -18.42
CA PRO A 554 6.20 20.51 -17.88
C PRO A 554 6.63 19.24 -18.63
N ASN A 555 6.86 19.31 -19.95
CA ASN A 555 7.32 18.16 -20.73
C ASN A 555 8.76 17.78 -20.41
N TYR A 556 9.61 18.75 -20.10
CA TYR A 556 10.99 18.50 -19.67
C TYR A 556 11.01 17.94 -18.25
N GLN A 557 10.18 18.47 -17.36
CA GLN A 557 9.98 17.91 -16.03
C GLN A 557 9.51 16.45 -16.10
N GLU A 558 8.51 16.14 -16.92
CA GLU A 558 8.04 14.77 -17.12
C GLU A 558 9.12 13.86 -17.73
N THR A 559 9.95 14.39 -18.63
CA THR A 559 11.09 13.66 -19.21
C THR A 559 12.12 13.29 -18.16
N VAL A 560 12.51 14.24 -17.30
CA VAL A 560 13.43 14.00 -16.19
C VAL A 560 12.83 12.99 -15.20
N CYS A 561 11.56 13.15 -14.83
CA CYS A 561 10.89 12.19 -13.94
C CYS A 561 10.86 10.77 -14.53
N ARG A 562 10.56 10.60 -15.83
CA ARG A 562 10.62 9.27 -16.48
C ARG A 562 12.02 8.68 -16.45
N ALA A 563 13.05 9.48 -16.73
CA ALA A 563 14.44 9.03 -16.64
C ALA A 563 14.81 8.57 -15.22
N ILE A 564 14.38 9.30 -14.18
CA ILE A 564 14.57 8.91 -12.78
C ILE A 564 13.82 7.60 -12.46
N ARG A 565 12.60 7.40 -12.98
CA ARG A 565 11.85 6.12 -12.85
C ARG A 565 12.57 4.95 -13.52
N TYR A 566 13.13 5.14 -14.71
CA TYR A 566 13.94 4.10 -15.36
C TYR A 566 15.21 3.80 -14.57
N SER A 567 15.89 4.82 -14.03
CA SER A 567 17.04 4.62 -13.16
C SER A 567 16.69 3.91 -11.85
N PHE A 568 15.56 4.21 -11.24
CA PHE A 568 15.06 3.46 -10.09
C PHE A 568 14.89 1.97 -10.41
N ALA A 569 14.25 1.67 -11.55
CA ALA A 569 14.00 0.32 -12.00
C ALA A 569 15.29 -0.44 -12.34
N ASP A 570 16.24 0.22 -13.00
CA ASP A 570 17.55 -0.35 -13.31
C ASP A 570 18.40 -0.59 -12.07
N LEU A 571 18.38 0.33 -11.08
CA LEU A 571 19.01 0.09 -9.78
C LEU A 571 18.41 -1.16 -9.14
N GLY A 572 17.09 -1.30 -9.21
CA GLY A 572 16.39 -2.50 -8.77
C GLY A 572 16.90 -3.77 -9.43
N ASP A 573 17.06 -3.80 -10.76
CA ASP A 573 17.58 -4.98 -11.46
C ASP A 573 19.06 -5.27 -11.17
N ILE A 574 19.89 -4.24 -10.95
CA ILE A 574 21.26 -4.41 -10.46
C ILE A 574 21.25 -5.10 -9.09
N ILE A 575 20.42 -4.62 -8.16
CA ILE A 575 20.31 -5.17 -6.81
C ILE A 575 19.69 -6.57 -6.80
N LYS A 576 18.66 -6.83 -7.61
CA LYS A 576 18.02 -8.15 -7.74
C LYS A 576 18.89 -9.19 -8.46
N GLY A 577 19.87 -8.73 -9.25
CA GLY A 577 20.72 -9.60 -10.07
C GLY A 577 20.07 -10.01 -11.39
N THR A 578 19.19 -9.16 -11.91
CA THR A 578 18.39 -9.37 -13.13
C THR A 578 18.71 -8.34 -14.22
N ASP A 579 19.74 -7.52 -14.02
CA ASP A 579 20.21 -6.54 -15.02
C ASP A 579 20.84 -7.24 -16.23
N LEU A 580 20.47 -6.80 -17.43
CA LEU A 580 20.83 -7.39 -18.71
C LEU A 580 22.24 -7.01 -19.17
N TRP A 581 22.89 -6.03 -18.53
CA TRP A 581 24.28 -5.64 -18.82
C TRP A 581 25.30 -6.53 -18.07
N GLU A 582 25.05 -7.83 -18.09
CA GLU A 582 25.71 -8.82 -17.24
C GLU A 582 27.12 -9.24 -17.71
N ALA A 583 27.48 -9.03 -18.98
CA ALA A 583 28.76 -9.53 -19.49
C ALA A 583 29.91 -8.53 -19.32
N ASN A 584 29.61 -7.26 -18.98
CA ASN A 584 30.61 -6.23 -18.71
C ASN A 584 31.49 -6.62 -17.48
N PRO A 585 32.83 -6.53 -17.55
CA PRO A 585 33.70 -6.90 -16.44
C PRO A 585 33.45 -6.15 -15.13
N GLY A 586 33.14 -4.84 -15.21
CA GLY A 586 32.79 -4.02 -14.05
C GLY A 586 31.47 -4.49 -13.42
N GLU A 587 30.44 -4.71 -14.22
CA GLU A 587 29.14 -5.19 -13.74
C GLU A 587 29.23 -6.62 -13.16
N LYS A 588 30.03 -7.51 -13.76
CA LYS A 588 30.34 -8.83 -13.18
C LYS A 588 30.97 -8.72 -11.81
N ASN A 589 31.88 -7.76 -11.63
CA ASN A 589 32.49 -7.51 -10.32
C ASN A 589 31.43 -7.05 -9.33
N THR A 590 30.61 -6.07 -9.69
CA THR A 590 29.48 -5.58 -8.88
C THR A 590 28.54 -6.71 -8.48
N GLN A 591 28.18 -7.61 -9.39
CA GLN A 591 27.32 -8.75 -9.08
C GLN A 591 27.98 -9.72 -8.10
N ARG A 592 29.25 -10.12 -8.31
CA ARG A 592 30.00 -10.93 -7.34
C ARG A 592 30.09 -10.26 -5.96
N ARG A 593 30.17 -8.92 -5.95
CA ARG A 593 30.16 -8.14 -4.72
C ARG A 593 28.83 -8.30 -3.97
N LEU A 594 27.72 -8.06 -4.67
CA LEU A 594 26.38 -8.16 -4.10
C LEU A 594 26.10 -9.60 -3.63
N GLU A 595 26.45 -10.61 -4.41
CA GLU A 595 26.34 -12.03 -4.02
C GLU A 595 27.00 -12.30 -2.66
N THR A 596 28.22 -11.79 -2.45
CA THR A 596 28.95 -11.94 -1.18
C THR A 596 28.23 -11.27 0.00
N VAL A 597 27.74 -10.04 -0.19
CA VAL A 597 27.01 -9.29 0.84
C VAL A 597 25.69 -10.00 1.19
N PHE A 598 24.93 -10.42 0.17
CA PHE A 598 23.68 -11.14 0.37
C PHE A 598 23.89 -12.52 1.00
N GLY A 599 25.01 -13.19 0.75
CA GLY A 599 25.38 -14.42 1.46
C GLY A 599 25.64 -14.19 2.95
N LYS A 600 26.11 -13.01 3.35
CA LYS A 600 26.18 -12.63 4.78
C LYS A 600 24.80 -12.33 5.35
N ILE A 601 23.96 -11.58 4.63
CA ILE A 601 22.57 -11.27 5.04
C ILE A 601 21.81 -12.58 5.25
N LYS A 602 21.88 -13.53 4.30
CA LYS A 602 21.28 -14.86 4.38
C LYS A 602 21.71 -15.60 5.65
N ARG A 603 23.01 -15.67 5.94
CA ARG A 603 23.54 -16.34 7.14
C ARG A 603 23.00 -15.75 8.45
N HIS A 604 22.83 -14.43 8.52
CA HIS A 604 22.24 -13.79 9.70
C HIS A 604 20.75 -14.15 9.87
N LEU A 605 20.03 -14.31 8.75
CA LEU A 605 18.62 -14.74 8.77
C LEU A 605 18.46 -16.23 9.18
N MET A 606 19.44 -17.09 8.88
CA MET A 606 19.38 -18.54 9.17
C MET A 606 19.42 -18.88 10.68
N GLY A 607 19.79 -17.93 11.56
CA GLY A 607 19.86 -18.15 13.01
C GLY A 607 18.55 -17.92 13.78
N LYS A 608 17.44 -17.59 13.11
CA LYS A 608 16.14 -17.23 13.73
C LYS A 608 14.97 -18.03 13.12
N ASP A 609 15.08 -19.36 13.11
CA ASP A 609 14.14 -20.35 12.57
C ASP A 609 14.28 -20.71 11.08
N LYS A 610 14.37 -22.03 10.84
CA LYS A 610 14.26 -22.79 9.58
C LYS A 610 14.48 -21.97 8.30
N ASP A 611 15.74 -21.92 7.87
CA ASP A 611 16.26 -21.75 6.51
C ASP A 611 15.26 -21.22 5.43
N LYS A 612 14.75 -20.00 5.64
CA LYS A 612 13.71 -19.35 4.80
C LYS A 612 14.08 -19.21 3.32
N TYR A 613 15.38 -19.27 3.03
CA TYR A 613 15.98 -19.19 1.71
C TYR A 613 16.84 -20.42 1.40
N LYS A 614 16.57 -21.59 2.00
CA LYS A 614 17.35 -22.82 1.79
C LYS A 614 17.49 -23.17 0.31
N ASP A 615 16.35 -23.14 -0.39
CA ASP A 615 16.21 -23.48 -1.81
C ASP A 615 16.38 -22.25 -2.72
N ASP A 616 17.06 -21.21 -2.23
CA ASP A 616 17.47 -20.07 -3.06
C ASP A 616 18.78 -20.41 -3.79
N ASP A 617 18.97 -19.81 -4.97
CA ASP A 617 20.17 -20.06 -5.75
C ASP A 617 21.44 -19.46 -5.12
N TYR A 618 22.59 -19.79 -5.70
CA TYR A 618 23.90 -19.33 -5.23
C TYR A 618 24.09 -17.80 -5.35
N LYS A 619 23.33 -17.14 -6.23
CA LYS A 619 23.30 -15.68 -6.38
C LYS A 619 22.29 -15.00 -5.44
N HIS A 620 21.51 -15.80 -4.72
CA HIS A 620 20.49 -15.38 -3.77
C HIS A 620 19.35 -14.56 -4.40
N THR A 621 18.91 -14.93 -5.61
CA THR A 621 17.95 -14.09 -6.36
C THR A 621 16.61 -13.90 -5.65
N LYS A 622 16.09 -14.90 -4.92
CA LYS A 622 14.85 -14.75 -4.15
C LYS A 622 15.06 -13.78 -2.99
N LEU A 623 16.12 -13.96 -2.21
CA LEU A 623 16.46 -13.05 -1.11
C LEU A 623 16.69 -11.61 -1.59
N ARG A 624 17.38 -11.44 -2.73
CA ARG A 624 17.65 -10.12 -3.32
C ARG A 624 16.38 -9.44 -3.82
N SER A 625 15.46 -10.20 -4.41
CA SER A 625 14.13 -9.72 -4.82
C SER A 625 13.29 -9.28 -3.64
N ASP A 626 13.24 -10.11 -2.59
CA ASP A 626 12.50 -9.80 -1.37
C ASP A 626 13.14 -8.61 -0.62
N TRP A 627 14.47 -8.50 -0.60
CA TRP A 627 15.19 -7.35 -0.04
C TRP A 627 14.91 -6.06 -0.81
N TRP A 628 14.88 -6.12 -2.15
CA TRP A 628 14.49 -4.97 -2.95
C TRP A 628 13.06 -4.54 -2.62
N GLU A 629 12.09 -5.46 -2.61
CA GLU A 629 10.71 -5.12 -2.24
C GLU A 629 10.62 -4.51 -0.83
N ALA A 630 11.37 -5.06 0.13
CA ALA A 630 11.41 -4.54 1.48
C ALA A 630 11.99 -3.11 1.59
N ASN A 631 12.83 -2.68 0.64
CA ASN A 631 13.63 -1.44 0.75
C ASN A 631 13.39 -0.39 -0.36
N ARG A 632 12.75 -0.75 -1.47
CA ARG A 632 12.56 0.09 -2.68
C ARG A 632 11.92 1.44 -2.40
N HIS A 633 11.03 1.54 -1.41
CA HIS A 633 10.42 2.80 -0.98
C HIS A 633 11.46 3.79 -0.40
N GLN A 634 12.46 3.32 0.36
CA GLN A 634 13.56 4.16 0.86
C GLN A 634 14.45 4.61 -0.29
N VAL A 635 14.72 3.71 -1.23
CA VAL A 635 15.52 3.99 -2.44
C VAL A 635 14.85 5.09 -3.28
N TRP A 636 13.55 4.97 -3.53
CA TRP A 636 12.80 6.01 -4.23
C TRP A 636 12.80 7.35 -3.47
N ARG A 637 12.63 7.31 -2.14
CA ARG A 637 12.71 8.51 -1.30
C ARG A 637 14.07 9.21 -1.43
N ALA A 638 15.17 8.47 -1.44
CA ALA A 638 16.50 9.04 -1.64
C ALA A 638 16.64 9.72 -3.01
N MET A 639 16.05 9.15 -4.08
CA MET A 639 15.99 9.80 -5.39
C MET A 639 15.19 11.10 -5.36
N LYS A 640 14.05 11.12 -4.65
CA LYS A 640 13.23 12.32 -4.50
C LYS A 640 13.95 13.45 -3.75
N CYS A 641 14.75 13.14 -2.72
CA CYS A 641 15.54 14.14 -2.00
C CYS A 641 16.47 14.97 -2.91
N ALA A 642 16.86 14.46 -4.09
CA ALA A 642 17.68 15.20 -5.06
C ALA A 642 16.89 16.24 -5.89
N ILE A 643 15.56 16.09 -5.96
CA ILE A 643 14.68 16.93 -6.77
C ILE A 643 13.65 17.71 -5.94
N GLU A 644 13.63 17.52 -4.62
CA GLU A 644 12.65 18.07 -3.68
C GLU A 644 12.64 19.61 -3.61
N ASN A 645 13.78 20.25 -3.89
CA ASN A 645 13.86 21.72 -3.92
C ASN A 645 13.24 22.36 -5.17
N ASP A 646 12.89 21.57 -6.20
CA ASP A 646 12.16 22.04 -7.38
C ASP A 646 10.66 21.87 -7.15
N LYS A 647 9.99 22.95 -6.70
CA LYS A 647 8.55 22.97 -6.34
C LYS A 647 7.62 22.44 -7.43
N ASP A 648 8.06 22.50 -8.69
CA ASP A 648 7.29 22.08 -9.86
C ASP A 648 7.66 20.66 -10.36
N MET A 649 8.77 20.08 -9.92
CA MET A 649 9.23 18.74 -10.35
C MET A 649 8.54 17.63 -9.53
N LYS A 650 7.23 17.43 -9.77
CA LYS A 650 6.44 16.43 -9.03
C LYS A 650 6.59 15.02 -9.62
N CYS A 651 7.70 14.33 -9.31
CA CYS A 651 7.85 12.89 -9.58
C CYS A 651 7.04 12.06 -8.55
N ASN A 652 5.72 12.15 -8.65
CA ASN A 652 4.82 11.57 -7.66
C ASN A 652 4.78 10.04 -7.67
N GLY A 653 4.65 9.50 -6.45
CA GLY A 653 4.45 8.09 -6.13
C GLY A 653 5.64 7.17 -6.37
N ILE A 654 5.64 6.02 -5.68
CA ILE A 654 6.66 5.00 -5.88
C ILE A 654 6.43 4.36 -7.25
N PRO A 655 7.45 4.34 -8.14
CA PRO A 655 7.34 3.79 -9.49
C PRO A 655 6.90 2.33 -9.46
N ILE A 656 6.31 1.81 -10.53
CA ILE A 656 6.05 0.36 -10.69
C ILE A 656 6.94 -0.26 -11.77
N GLU A 657 7.74 0.57 -12.43
CA GLU A 657 8.59 0.22 -13.54
C GLU A 657 9.61 -0.86 -13.15
N ASP A 658 10.07 -0.93 -11.91
CA ASP A 658 10.96 -2.01 -11.40
C ASP A 658 10.35 -3.43 -11.43
N TYR A 659 9.05 -3.52 -11.69
CA TYR A 659 8.31 -4.77 -11.95
C TYR A 659 8.04 -5.05 -13.43
N ILE A 660 8.30 -4.09 -14.32
CA ILE A 660 8.28 -4.31 -15.78
C ILE A 660 9.63 -4.92 -16.18
N PRO A 661 9.69 -6.04 -16.93
CA PRO A 661 10.96 -6.61 -17.39
C PRO A 661 11.87 -5.59 -18.08
N GLN A 662 13.15 -5.56 -17.72
CA GLN A 662 14.10 -4.51 -18.14
C GLN A 662 14.16 -4.30 -19.66
N ARG A 663 14.12 -5.38 -20.45
CA ARG A 663 14.11 -5.29 -21.93
C ARG A 663 12.96 -4.42 -22.45
N LEU A 664 11.76 -4.57 -21.87
CA LEU A 664 10.58 -3.79 -22.26
C LEU A 664 10.72 -2.33 -21.86
N ARG A 665 11.39 -2.04 -20.73
CA ARG A 665 11.66 -0.67 -20.29
C ARG A 665 12.66 0.02 -21.19
N TRP A 666 13.78 -0.63 -21.50
CA TRP A 666 14.78 -0.08 -22.42
C TRP A 666 14.21 0.13 -23.82
N MET A 667 13.35 -0.77 -24.31
CA MET A 667 12.62 -0.57 -25.57
C MET A 667 11.68 0.65 -25.52
N THR A 668 10.97 0.83 -24.40
CA THR A 668 10.08 1.99 -24.20
C THR A 668 10.89 3.29 -24.15
N GLU A 669 11.98 3.31 -23.38
CA GLU A 669 12.89 4.44 -23.29
C GLU A 669 13.50 4.75 -24.66
N TRP A 670 13.98 3.75 -25.41
CA TRP A 670 14.50 3.94 -26.76
C TRP A 670 13.50 4.65 -27.68
N ALA A 671 12.23 4.23 -27.68
CA ALA A 671 11.19 4.86 -28.49
C ALA A 671 10.94 6.33 -28.07
N GLU A 672 10.99 6.62 -26.77
CA GLU A 672 10.84 7.99 -26.26
C GLU A 672 12.00 8.91 -26.68
N TRP A 673 13.24 8.42 -26.63
CA TRP A 673 14.42 9.16 -27.06
C TRP A 673 14.48 9.31 -28.59
N PHE A 674 14.06 8.28 -29.33
CA PHE A 674 13.92 8.33 -30.78
C PHE A 674 12.90 9.40 -31.21
N CYS A 675 11.68 9.44 -30.63
CA CYS A 675 10.70 10.47 -30.99
C CYS A 675 11.22 11.89 -30.68
N LYS A 676 12.05 12.07 -29.63
CA LYS A 676 12.68 13.37 -29.33
C LYS A 676 13.66 13.81 -30.43
N MET A 677 14.52 12.90 -30.88
CA MET A 677 15.43 13.19 -31.99
C MET A 677 14.66 13.44 -33.28
N GLN A 678 13.70 12.57 -33.61
CA GLN A 678 12.89 12.72 -34.82
C GLN A 678 12.16 14.08 -34.86
N SER A 679 11.64 14.56 -33.73
CA SER A 679 11.02 15.89 -33.65
C SER A 679 12.01 17.02 -33.95
N GLN A 680 13.25 16.94 -33.44
CA GLN A 680 14.28 17.95 -33.70
C GLN A 680 14.72 17.95 -35.17
N GLU A 681 14.95 16.78 -35.77
CA GLU A 681 15.28 16.70 -37.20
C GLU A 681 14.12 17.20 -38.07
N TYR A 682 12.88 16.91 -37.68
CA TYR A 682 11.70 17.41 -38.40
C TYR A 682 11.59 18.94 -38.34
N GLU A 683 11.81 19.55 -37.18
CA GLU A 683 11.83 21.02 -37.03
C GLU A 683 12.95 21.66 -37.85
N ASN A 684 14.15 21.05 -37.88
CA ASN A 684 15.27 21.49 -38.71
C ASN A 684 14.90 21.44 -40.20
N LEU A 685 14.31 20.33 -40.65
CA LEU A 685 13.86 20.15 -42.03
C LEU A 685 12.82 21.20 -42.42
N VAL A 686 11.78 21.40 -41.59
CA VAL A 686 10.71 22.38 -41.85
C VAL A 686 11.27 23.79 -41.92
N THR A 687 12.18 24.15 -41.02
CA THR A 687 12.82 25.47 -40.98
C THR A 687 13.64 25.73 -42.25
N ASN A 688 14.47 24.77 -42.65
CA ASN A 688 15.29 24.87 -43.85
C ASN A 688 14.42 24.94 -45.13
N CYS A 689 13.39 24.09 -45.22
CA CYS A 689 12.44 24.13 -46.34
C CYS A 689 11.67 25.45 -46.42
N ALA A 690 11.21 25.99 -45.28
CA ALA A 690 10.52 27.29 -45.24
C ALA A 690 11.45 28.44 -45.68
N GLY A 691 12.72 28.40 -45.26
CA GLY A 691 13.76 29.33 -45.73
C GLY A 691 13.94 29.31 -47.24
N CYS A 692 13.99 28.13 -47.86
CA CYS A 692 14.06 27.98 -49.32
C CYS A 692 12.80 28.51 -50.02
N MET A 693 11.61 28.20 -49.52
CA MET A 693 10.33 28.65 -50.09
C MET A 693 10.20 30.18 -50.08
N ASN A 694 10.70 30.84 -49.04
CA ASN A 694 10.68 32.31 -48.95
C ASN A 694 11.69 32.99 -49.89
N LYS A 695 12.84 32.37 -50.18
CA LYS A 695 13.83 32.90 -51.13
C LYS A 695 13.36 32.83 -52.60
N ASN A 696 12.48 31.87 -52.94
CA ASN A 696 11.90 31.75 -54.28
C ASN A 696 10.90 32.87 -54.65
N LYS A 697 10.48 33.72 -53.70
CA LYS A 697 9.65 34.90 -54.02
C LYS A 697 10.43 36.06 -54.66
N ASN A 698 11.77 36.04 -54.63
CA ASN A 698 12.63 37.09 -55.16
C ASN A 698 13.38 36.72 -56.46
N GLY A 699 12.92 35.69 -57.19
CA GLY A 699 13.33 35.46 -58.59
C GLY A 699 14.72 34.84 -58.83
N ALA A 700 15.49 34.47 -57.80
CA ALA A 700 16.74 33.74 -57.99
C ALA A 700 16.53 32.22 -57.83
N ARG A 701 16.57 31.47 -58.95
CA ARG A 701 16.67 30.00 -58.95
C ARG A 701 18.00 29.60 -58.28
N THR A 702 17.94 28.93 -57.13
CA THR A 702 19.08 28.18 -56.60
C THR A 702 18.76 26.69 -56.51
N VAL A 703 19.78 25.90 -56.83
CA VAL A 703 19.80 24.43 -56.86
C VAL A 703 19.30 23.87 -55.53
N ARG A 704 18.52 22.78 -55.60
CA ARG A 704 18.02 22.01 -54.45
C ARG A 704 19.13 21.86 -53.40
N ASP A 705 18.93 22.41 -52.21
CA ASP A 705 19.76 22.10 -51.06
C ASP A 705 19.38 20.67 -50.61
N ARG A 706 19.93 19.67 -51.29
CA ARG A 706 19.76 18.25 -50.93
C ARG A 706 20.42 17.92 -49.59
N THR A 707 21.23 18.82 -49.04
CA THR A 707 21.93 18.63 -47.76
C THR A 707 20.98 18.47 -46.55
N ALA A 708 19.77 19.05 -46.61
CA ALA A 708 18.74 18.81 -45.59
C ALA A 708 18.02 17.45 -45.73
N PHE A 709 18.14 16.80 -46.89
CA PHE A 709 17.63 15.45 -47.16
C PHE A 709 18.72 14.37 -47.01
N ASP A 710 19.96 14.74 -47.27
CA ASP A 710 21.14 13.89 -47.19
C ASP A 710 21.96 14.32 -45.96
N ASN A 711 21.48 13.99 -44.76
CA ASN A 711 22.39 13.93 -43.61
C ASN A 711 23.36 12.76 -43.91
N PRO A 712 24.69 12.96 -43.97
CA PRO A 712 25.63 11.92 -44.39
C PRO A 712 25.58 10.62 -43.55
N ASN A 713 24.93 10.66 -42.39
CA ASN A 713 24.71 9.50 -41.51
C ASN A 713 23.55 8.59 -41.92
N ASP A 714 22.67 8.99 -42.86
CA ASP A 714 21.53 8.16 -43.32
C ASP A 714 21.91 7.16 -44.43
N GLN A 715 23.19 7.06 -44.82
CA GLN A 715 23.67 6.07 -45.79
C GLN A 715 24.08 4.71 -45.19
N GLN A 716 23.81 4.48 -43.90
CA GLN A 716 24.01 3.17 -43.26
C GLN A 716 22.77 2.75 -42.47
N VAL A 717 21.71 2.34 -43.17
CA VAL A 717 20.65 1.47 -42.62
C VAL A 717 20.39 0.33 -43.60
#